data_AF-A0A442GFT9-F1
#
_entry.id   AF-A0A442GFT9-F1
#
_cell.length_a   1.000
_cell.length_b   1.000
_cell.length_c   1.000
_cell.angle_alpha   90.00
_cell.angle_beta   90.00
_cell.angle_gamma   90.00
#
_symmetry.space_group_name_H-M   'P 1'
#
loop_
_entity.id
_entity.type
_entity.pdbx_description
1 polymer ?
#
loop_
_entity_poly.entity_id
_entity_poly.type
_entity_poly.pdbx_seq_one_letter_code
_entity_poly.pdbx_strand_id
1 'polypeptide(L)'
;MAIGSKLRKASKPQGGRRRILVVTQAIRRNDDIDDATAPGELARLFAENGDNVTLLWVVGRDAPSADEVAAYRSEFGAASVKLEVLDRSDQLLPSLATPESRSAALLHYLERSNHDLVYAPLEGGLAYYTLLAAETGTFAPPPIIVFTNAPEEWAHEADKAFMGSTEAIAIAYMEKYCAEMAGRTICASATLRKWMLSKGWKVRKAAVMPMLPLSAGIGRAGARPAPKSGTVRELAVFSTARFRDGLTLLCDALDLLAPSAPPGLTLTAFAPFGKIMGEHSGGLLLRRAEKWPFKLKVLPATDLTAKLDYVARSGALAVIPSLAASTGAAVAACIAAGVPFVATNAGANAEAWNAEAEQPRLAEPDAGQLARSILAALGSPPRPRRIDISGQCRQAWLDTRNPPASAARRRVGKRTGPAPLVSIVMAHRNRPLYLKQAIAAIEAQTYDRLELVLVDDGSDQDEARRLLDALEPTFRQRGWKILRRPHKHLGATRNAGVRAARGALILFADDDNALFPEAVDQFVRAMTASGADICTAFQLIFYEDFVPADRADGLIQYLPLGGPDALGLIHNVYGDANAMVRREVFSQIGFLIEEPGYAMHDWEFFARASLAGLRIRPVPKPLYWYRSKPDGMFRTSNWYDNRRPIIEAFRSGRFDDAGLLYQLAIAQNTARSEIESARENLRYTPAYRKYLELCDLEPNSDAAIGSLAAIALATGRPDTAATLLEGDAAKTDEDTPDETDGADGSRSLAFQALRSARLLTPRVSDLPLLLVARDDGGIFLRPHLDGPIAASLDQQFPPFFRRLEAAVEVAHSNAPAIDFGLALTRPDRIIDWQQDIAQQTIAFSGWTAVRDKFARHRLVASLRVRHKTPLSIILAVRFAEIPNGFPTNAFFRKLTLFSD
;
A
#
# COMPACT_ATOMS: atom_id res chain seq x y z
N MET A 1 -56.79 -19.92 -21.31
CA MET A 1 -57.54 -19.51 -20.08
C MET A 1 -56.57 -19.47 -18.91
N ALA A 2 -56.93 -18.81 -17.80
CA ALA A 2 -56.00 -18.38 -16.76
C ALA A 2 -55.98 -19.26 -15.50
N ILE A 3 -55.16 -18.84 -14.51
CA ILE A 3 -55.05 -19.32 -13.12
C ILE A 3 -54.20 -20.60 -12.96
N GLY A 4 -53.16 -20.66 -12.10
CA GLY A 4 -52.49 -19.60 -11.34
C GLY A 4 -51.73 -20.10 -10.11
N SER A 5 -50.42 -19.85 -10.02
CA SER A 5 -49.62 -20.07 -8.80
C SER A 5 -48.85 -18.81 -8.41
N LYS A 6 -49.32 -18.10 -7.37
CA LYS A 6 -48.66 -16.87 -6.88
C LYS A 6 -47.33 -17.21 -6.20
N LEU A 7 -46.22 -16.90 -6.87
CA LEU A 7 -44.94 -16.69 -6.20
C LEU A 7 -45.11 -15.65 -5.09
N ARG A 8 -44.74 -16.00 -3.85
CA ARG A 8 -44.72 -15.07 -2.73
C ARG A 8 -43.73 -13.94 -3.05
N LYS A 9 -44.24 -12.74 -3.32
CA LYS A 9 -43.43 -11.52 -3.34
C LYS A 9 -42.71 -11.41 -2.00
N ALA A 10 -41.38 -11.35 -2.03
CA ALA A 10 -40.62 -10.86 -0.88
C ALA A 10 -41.14 -9.46 -0.52
N SER A 11 -41.39 -9.22 0.76
CA SER A 11 -41.85 -7.92 1.25
C SER A 11 -40.80 -6.86 0.91
N LYS A 12 -41.20 -5.81 0.17
CA LYS A 12 -40.39 -4.59 0.04
C LYS A 12 -40.05 -4.08 1.46
N PRO A 13 -38.79 -3.68 1.73
CA PRO A 13 -38.51 -2.85 2.89
C PRO A 13 -39.40 -1.59 2.85
N GLN A 14 -39.95 -1.19 3.98
CA GLN A 14 -40.78 0.01 4.05
C GLN A 14 -39.92 1.28 3.93
N GLY A 15 -40.26 2.15 2.98
CA GLY A 15 -40.03 3.61 3.03
C GLY A 15 -38.60 4.18 2.88
N GLY A 16 -37.54 3.45 3.23
CA GLY A 16 -36.16 4.00 3.24
C GLY A 16 -35.39 3.88 1.93
N ARG A 17 -34.57 4.89 1.59
CA ARG A 17 -33.45 4.75 0.63
C ARG A 17 -32.37 3.85 1.26
N ARG A 18 -31.80 2.89 0.52
CA ARG A 18 -30.69 2.06 1.03
C ARG A 18 -29.44 2.92 1.21
N ARG A 19 -28.58 2.55 2.16
CA ARG A 19 -27.28 3.16 2.38
C ARG A 19 -26.20 2.26 1.81
N ILE A 20 -25.63 2.63 0.68
CA ILE A 20 -24.61 1.86 -0.02
C ILE A 20 -23.25 2.52 0.20
N LEU A 21 -22.28 1.73 0.68
CA LEU A 21 -20.88 2.11 0.67
C LEU A 21 -20.23 1.56 -0.59
N VAL A 22 -19.52 2.40 -1.33
CA VAL A 22 -18.58 1.98 -2.38
C VAL A 22 -17.18 2.39 -1.91
N VAL A 23 -16.25 1.45 -1.86
CA VAL A 23 -14.88 1.67 -1.41
C VAL A 23 -13.96 1.84 -2.63
N THR A 24 -12.91 2.65 -2.52
CA THR A 24 -11.84 2.77 -3.53
C THR A 24 -10.49 3.08 -2.89
N GLN A 25 -9.39 2.70 -3.56
CA GLN A 25 -8.01 3.11 -3.20
C GLN A 25 -7.54 4.38 -3.92
N ALA A 26 -8.19 4.72 -5.03
CA ALA A 26 -7.88 5.89 -5.83
C ALA A 26 -9.16 6.51 -6.42
N ILE A 27 -9.13 7.81 -6.67
CA ILE A 27 -10.14 8.50 -7.45
C ILE A 27 -9.41 9.15 -8.62
N ARG A 28 -9.63 8.63 -9.83
CA ARG A 28 -9.13 9.14 -11.12
C ARG A 28 -7.79 9.90 -11.06
N ARG A 29 -6.70 9.22 -10.74
CA ARG A 29 -5.42 9.66 -11.31
C ARG A 29 -5.41 9.24 -12.78
N ASN A 30 -4.92 10.11 -13.65
CA ASN A 30 -5.07 9.92 -15.09
C ASN A 30 -4.48 8.57 -15.56
N ASP A 31 -5.01 8.09 -16.68
CA ASP A 31 -4.33 7.28 -17.71
C ASP A 31 -4.48 5.76 -17.79
N ASP A 32 -4.94 5.04 -16.76
CA ASP A 32 -5.19 3.60 -16.91
C ASP A 32 -6.56 3.29 -17.54
N ILE A 33 -6.52 2.63 -18.72
CA ILE A 33 -7.68 2.19 -19.50
C ILE A 33 -8.50 1.12 -18.74
N ASP A 34 -7.90 0.41 -17.79
CA ASP A 34 -8.53 -0.71 -17.05
C ASP A 34 -8.81 -0.47 -15.55
N ASP A 35 -8.04 0.38 -14.85
CA ASP A 35 -7.90 0.23 -13.38
C ASP A 35 -8.53 1.31 -12.49
N ALA A 36 -8.79 2.54 -12.96
CA ALA A 36 -9.07 3.68 -12.06
C ALA A 36 -10.54 4.20 -12.00
N THR A 37 -11.50 3.58 -12.72
CA THR A 37 -12.78 4.26 -13.03
C THR A 37 -14.05 3.60 -12.47
N ALA A 38 -14.07 2.28 -12.24
CA ALA A 38 -15.28 1.55 -11.87
C ALA A 38 -15.97 2.01 -10.55
N PRO A 39 -15.25 2.26 -9.42
CA PRO A 39 -15.91 2.56 -8.14
C PRO A 39 -16.67 3.91 -8.15
N GLY A 40 -16.10 4.95 -8.77
CA GLY A 40 -16.74 6.27 -8.86
C GLY A 40 -18.00 6.26 -9.72
N GLU A 41 -17.95 5.57 -10.87
CA GLU A 41 -19.10 5.40 -11.77
C GLU A 41 -20.19 4.53 -11.14
N LEU A 42 -19.81 3.48 -10.38
CA LEU A 42 -20.74 2.65 -9.61
C LEU A 42 -21.47 3.46 -8.54
N ALA A 43 -20.75 4.33 -7.84
CA ALA A 43 -21.35 5.22 -6.84
C ALA A 43 -22.38 6.18 -7.46
N ARG A 44 -22.06 6.78 -8.60
CA ARG A 44 -22.98 7.64 -9.39
C ARG A 44 -24.22 6.88 -9.82
N LEU A 45 -24.05 5.72 -10.45
CA LEU A 45 -25.16 4.88 -10.92
C LEU A 45 -26.17 4.57 -9.80
N PHE A 46 -25.70 4.27 -8.59
CA PHE A 46 -26.56 3.98 -7.45
C PHE A 46 -27.27 5.22 -6.89
N ALA A 47 -26.58 6.37 -6.84
CA ALA A 47 -27.18 7.64 -6.41
C ALA A 47 -28.27 8.13 -7.39
N GLU A 48 -27.99 8.07 -8.70
CA GLU A 48 -28.95 8.34 -9.79
C GLU A 48 -30.21 7.45 -9.68
N ASN A 49 -30.06 6.23 -9.14
CA ASN A 49 -31.14 5.26 -8.96
C ASN A 49 -31.72 5.22 -7.53
N GLY A 50 -31.53 6.31 -6.77
CA GLY A 50 -32.28 6.62 -5.55
C GLY A 50 -31.75 6.00 -4.26
N ASP A 51 -30.57 5.38 -4.26
CA ASP A 51 -29.89 4.99 -3.02
C ASP A 51 -29.14 6.19 -2.40
N ASN A 52 -28.85 6.13 -1.11
CA ASN A 52 -27.95 7.04 -0.41
C ASN A 52 -26.54 6.45 -0.47
N VAL A 53 -25.60 7.11 -1.15
CA VAL A 53 -24.30 6.52 -1.49
C VAL A 53 -23.16 7.28 -0.84
N THR A 54 -22.32 6.54 -0.12
CA THR A 54 -21.01 7.00 0.34
C THR A 54 -19.93 6.38 -0.56
N LEU A 55 -19.09 7.20 -1.18
CA LEU A 55 -17.83 6.77 -1.77
C LEU A 55 -16.73 6.98 -0.73
N LEU A 56 -16.09 5.90 -0.29
CA LEU A 56 -15.02 5.92 0.70
C LEU A 56 -13.67 5.70 0.02
N TRP A 57 -12.84 6.73 0.01
CA TRP A 57 -11.46 6.66 -0.46
C TRP A 57 -10.54 6.26 0.68
N VAL A 58 -10.02 5.03 0.65
CA VAL A 58 -8.96 4.56 1.56
C VAL A 58 -7.61 4.95 0.96
N VAL A 59 -6.91 5.87 1.63
CA VAL A 59 -5.68 6.47 1.10
C VAL A 59 -4.49 5.53 1.27
N GLY A 60 -3.65 5.45 0.24
CA GLY A 60 -2.39 4.70 0.24
C GLY A 60 -1.21 5.50 0.81
N ARG A 61 -0.02 5.28 0.26
CA ARG A 61 1.19 6.04 0.63
C ARG A 61 1.13 7.49 0.13
N ASP A 62 0.57 7.69 -1.06
CA ASP A 62 0.54 8.99 -1.73
C ASP A 62 -0.73 9.77 -1.37
N ALA A 63 -0.68 10.43 -0.20
CA ALA A 63 -1.77 11.25 0.30
C ALA A 63 -2.20 12.31 -0.76
N PRO A 64 -3.50 12.43 -1.06
CA PRO A 64 -3.99 13.42 -2.00
C PRO A 64 -3.85 14.84 -1.43
N SER A 65 -3.72 15.83 -2.32
CA SER A 65 -3.68 17.23 -1.87
C SER A 65 -5.06 17.67 -1.33
N ALA A 66 -5.07 18.71 -0.49
CA ALA A 66 -6.32 19.30 0.01
C ALA A 66 -7.22 19.77 -1.14
N ASP A 67 -6.62 20.29 -2.22
CA ASP A 67 -7.31 20.75 -3.42
C ASP A 67 -7.87 19.59 -4.26
N GLU A 68 -7.11 18.49 -4.40
CA GLU A 68 -7.57 17.25 -5.06
C GLU A 68 -8.80 16.68 -4.33
N VAL A 69 -8.75 16.62 -2.99
CA VAL A 69 -9.89 16.19 -2.16
C VAL A 69 -11.07 17.15 -2.29
N ALA A 70 -10.84 18.47 -2.30
CA ALA A 70 -11.91 19.46 -2.45
C ALA A 70 -12.59 19.38 -3.83
N ALA A 71 -11.82 19.22 -4.91
CA ALA A 71 -12.31 19.04 -6.26
C ALA A 71 -13.22 17.80 -6.36
N TYR A 72 -12.77 16.65 -5.87
CA TYR A 72 -13.59 15.42 -5.88
C TYR A 72 -14.82 15.52 -4.98
N ARG A 73 -14.74 16.19 -3.82
CA ARG A 73 -15.93 16.44 -2.97
C ARG A 73 -17.00 17.24 -3.72
N SER A 74 -16.59 18.20 -4.55
CA SER A 74 -17.49 18.96 -5.42
C SER A 74 -18.09 18.09 -6.54
N GLU A 75 -17.25 17.34 -7.27
CA GLU A 75 -17.65 16.47 -8.38
C GLU A 75 -18.66 15.38 -7.95
N PHE A 76 -18.38 14.68 -6.84
CA PHE A 76 -19.28 13.65 -6.31
C PHE A 76 -20.51 14.26 -5.62
N GLY A 77 -20.36 15.40 -4.96
CA GLY A 77 -21.48 16.15 -4.37
C GLY A 77 -22.52 16.54 -5.42
N ALA A 78 -22.09 17.01 -6.59
CA ALA A 78 -22.99 17.30 -7.73
C ALA A 78 -23.76 16.06 -8.22
N ALA A 79 -23.17 14.87 -8.10
CA ALA A 79 -23.81 13.59 -8.40
C ALA A 79 -24.62 12.99 -7.22
N SER A 80 -24.83 13.74 -6.13
CA SER A 80 -25.48 13.26 -4.90
C SER A 80 -24.77 12.08 -4.21
N VAL A 81 -23.46 11.94 -4.42
CA VAL A 81 -22.59 10.95 -3.76
C VAL A 81 -21.78 11.63 -2.66
N LYS A 82 -21.82 11.08 -1.44
CA LYS A 82 -21.01 11.58 -0.32
C LYS A 82 -19.58 11.02 -0.43
N LEU A 83 -18.59 11.86 -0.71
CA LEU A 83 -17.19 11.45 -0.62
C LEU A 83 -16.69 11.52 0.84
N GLU A 84 -16.12 10.43 1.33
CA GLU A 84 -15.36 10.35 2.57
C GLU A 84 -13.93 9.89 2.26
N VAL A 85 -12.95 10.41 3.01
CA VAL A 85 -11.53 10.11 2.84
C VAL A 85 -11.04 9.51 4.16
N LEU A 86 -10.38 8.37 4.07
CA LEU A 86 -9.80 7.61 5.17
C LEU A 86 -8.29 7.60 4.98
N ASP A 87 -7.65 8.64 5.52
CA ASP A 87 -6.21 8.90 5.52
C ASP A 87 -5.50 8.48 6.82
N ARG A 88 -6.28 8.20 7.86
CA ARG A 88 -5.85 7.76 9.19
C ARG A 88 -6.84 6.74 9.77
N SER A 89 -6.42 6.07 10.85
CA SER A 89 -7.34 5.28 11.67
C SER A 89 -7.54 5.94 13.02
N ASP A 90 -8.80 6.15 13.41
CA ASP A 90 -9.17 6.62 14.75
C ASP A 90 -8.83 5.59 15.85
N GLN A 91 -8.42 4.37 15.48
CA GLN A 91 -7.84 3.37 16.36
C GLN A 91 -6.38 3.11 16.00
N LEU A 92 -5.52 4.06 16.39
CA LEU A 92 -4.14 3.81 16.85
C LEU A 92 -3.22 3.02 15.90
N LEU A 93 -3.52 3.03 14.59
CA LEU A 93 -2.62 2.58 13.53
C LEU A 93 -1.66 3.74 13.19
N PRO A 94 -0.33 3.53 13.18
CA PRO A 94 0.64 4.61 12.97
C PRO A 94 0.68 5.13 11.52
N SER A 95 0.19 4.37 10.54
CA SER A 95 0.06 4.80 9.13
C SER A 95 -0.86 3.86 8.35
N LEU A 96 -1.33 4.28 7.18
CA LEU A 96 -2.05 3.44 6.19
C LEU A 96 -1.13 2.96 5.04
N ALA A 97 0.19 2.93 5.28
CA ALA A 97 1.19 2.67 4.24
C ALA A 97 1.20 1.22 3.71
N THR A 98 0.71 0.25 4.48
CA THR A 98 0.71 -1.19 4.15
C THR A 98 -0.70 -1.70 3.83
N PRO A 99 -0.88 -2.78 3.03
CA PRO A 99 -2.20 -3.29 2.69
C PRO A 99 -2.97 -3.78 3.93
N GLU A 100 -2.27 -4.34 4.93
CA GLU A 100 -2.85 -4.76 6.20
C GLU A 100 -3.44 -3.57 6.95
N SER A 101 -2.71 -2.46 7.04
CA SER A 101 -3.18 -1.24 7.72
C SER A 101 -4.35 -0.58 7.00
N ARG A 102 -4.37 -0.56 5.66
CA ARG A 102 -5.53 -0.12 4.86
C ARG A 102 -6.76 -0.99 5.12
N SER A 103 -6.60 -2.31 5.15
CA SER A 103 -7.70 -3.24 5.42
C SER A 103 -8.23 -3.15 6.86
N ALA A 104 -7.34 -2.96 7.84
CA ALA A 104 -7.71 -2.78 9.24
C ALA A 104 -8.47 -1.45 9.46
N ALA A 105 -8.03 -0.37 8.80
CA ALA A 105 -8.75 0.89 8.83
C ALA A 105 -10.16 0.79 8.22
N LEU A 106 -10.35 0.05 7.13
CA LEU A 106 -11.69 -0.22 6.58
C LEU A 106 -12.59 -1.00 7.56
N LEU A 107 -12.04 -2.00 8.26
CA LEU A 107 -12.77 -2.70 9.34
C LEU A 107 -13.19 -1.70 10.44
N HIS A 108 -12.27 -0.90 10.97
CA HIS A 108 -12.56 0.07 12.03
C HIS A 108 -13.62 1.10 11.63
N TYR A 109 -13.62 1.52 10.35
CA TYR A 109 -14.67 2.37 9.76
C TYR A 109 -16.02 1.66 9.69
N LEU A 110 -16.04 0.40 9.24
CA LEU A 110 -17.26 -0.40 9.11
C LEU A 110 -17.89 -0.76 10.46
N GLU A 111 -17.10 -0.92 11.53
CA GLU A 111 -17.63 -1.13 12.89
C GLU A 111 -18.39 0.08 13.45
N ARG A 112 -18.15 1.28 12.92
CA ARG A 112 -18.73 2.56 13.38
C ARG A 112 -19.78 3.14 12.44
N SER A 113 -19.73 2.76 11.17
CA SER A 113 -20.68 3.21 10.15
C SER A 113 -21.91 2.30 10.10
N ASN A 114 -22.97 2.78 9.45
CA ASN A 114 -24.25 2.07 9.37
C ASN A 114 -24.71 2.04 7.91
N HIS A 115 -24.22 1.04 7.18
CA HIS A 115 -24.48 0.81 5.76
C HIS A 115 -25.25 -0.50 5.57
N ASP A 116 -26.11 -0.57 4.56
CA ASP A 116 -26.96 -1.73 4.28
C ASP A 116 -26.30 -2.71 3.30
N LEU A 117 -25.32 -2.23 2.52
CA LEU A 117 -24.59 -2.98 1.50
C LEU A 117 -23.22 -2.31 1.25
N VAL A 118 -22.17 -3.10 1.08
CA VAL A 118 -20.80 -2.63 0.79
C VAL A 118 -20.32 -3.22 -0.52
N TYR A 119 -19.79 -2.37 -1.40
CA TYR A 119 -19.03 -2.75 -2.59
C TYR A 119 -17.57 -2.37 -2.37
N ALA A 120 -16.65 -3.31 -2.55
CA ALA A 120 -15.22 -3.06 -2.49
C ALA A 120 -14.53 -3.64 -3.74
N PRO A 121 -13.51 -2.96 -4.30
CA PRO A 121 -12.60 -3.61 -5.23
C PRO A 121 -11.94 -4.79 -4.52
N LEU A 122 -11.64 -5.82 -5.28
CA LEU A 122 -10.82 -6.91 -4.78
C LEU A 122 -9.38 -6.44 -4.63
N GLU A 123 -8.92 -5.67 -5.63
CA GLU A 123 -7.59 -5.14 -5.84
C GLU A 123 -7.04 -4.51 -4.55
N GLY A 124 -5.87 -4.98 -4.12
CA GLY A 124 -5.20 -4.56 -2.89
C GLY A 124 -5.85 -5.03 -1.59
N GLY A 125 -6.85 -5.91 -1.64
CA GLY A 125 -7.29 -6.73 -0.51
C GLY A 125 -8.06 -6.00 0.60
N LEU A 126 -8.60 -4.79 0.37
CA LEU A 126 -9.17 -3.93 1.42
C LEU A 126 -10.17 -4.63 2.36
N ALA A 127 -11.03 -5.49 1.83
CA ALA A 127 -12.08 -6.16 2.63
C ALA A 127 -11.54 -7.27 3.55
N TYR A 128 -10.24 -7.61 3.50
CA TYR A 128 -9.64 -8.79 4.13
C TYR A 128 -9.97 -8.93 5.62
N TYR A 129 -9.58 -7.96 6.45
CA TYR A 129 -9.84 -8.02 7.89
C TYR A 129 -11.33 -7.91 8.23
N THR A 130 -12.14 -7.28 7.38
CA THR A 130 -13.60 -7.25 7.58
C THR A 130 -14.24 -8.62 7.35
N LEU A 131 -13.79 -9.35 6.32
CA LEU A 131 -14.22 -10.72 6.05
C LEU A 131 -13.66 -11.72 7.07
N LEU A 132 -12.44 -11.50 7.56
CA LEU A 132 -11.85 -12.28 8.65
C LEU A 132 -12.59 -12.04 9.98
N ALA A 133 -13.02 -10.81 10.26
CA ALA A 133 -13.86 -10.48 11.41
C ALA A 133 -15.24 -11.17 11.33
N ALA A 134 -15.77 -11.36 10.12
CA ALA A 134 -16.99 -12.14 9.87
C ALA A 134 -16.77 -13.65 10.03
N GLU A 135 -15.62 -14.20 9.57
CA GLU A 135 -15.29 -15.63 9.73
C GLU A 135 -15.05 -15.99 11.21
N THR A 136 -14.29 -15.17 11.93
CA THR A 136 -14.08 -15.28 13.38
C THR A 136 -15.29 -14.83 14.20
N GLY A 137 -16.27 -14.21 13.55
CA GLY A 137 -17.53 -13.76 14.16
C GLY A 137 -17.38 -12.62 15.17
N THR A 138 -16.25 -11.92 15.21
CA THR A 138 -16.00 -10.77 16.11
C THR A 138 -16.66 -9.48 15.64
N PHE A 139 -17.01 -9.40 14.36
CA PHE A 139 -17.88 -8.39 13.77
C PHE A 139 -18.87 -9.07 12.80
N ALA A 140 -20.06 -8.49 12.66
CA ALA A 140 -21.07 -8.95 11.70
C ALA A 140 -21.29 -7.84 10.67
N PRO A 141 -20.45 -7.75 9.62
CA PRO A 141 -20.56 -6.70 8.63
C PRO A 141 -21.89 -6.78 7.86
N PRO A 142 -22.33 -5.68 7.24
CA PRO A 142 -23.32 -5.75 6.15
C PRO A 142 -22.82 -6.67 5.03
N PRO A 143 -23.70 -7.14 4.12
CA PRO A 143 -23.27 -7.91 2.96
C PRO A 143 -22.17 -7.17 2.17
N ILE A 144 -21.05 -7.85 1.94
CA ILE A 144 -19.93 -7.34 1.15
C ILE A 144 -19.96 -8.02 -0.22
N ILE A 145 -20.00 -7.20 -1.26
CA ILE A 145 -19.81 -7.59 -2.66
C ILE A 145 -18.41 -7.13 -3.05
N VAL A 146 -17.54 -8.08 -3.41
CA VAL A 146 -16.24 -7.76 -4.00
C VAL A 146 -16.32 -7.87 -5.52
N PHE A 147 -15.65 -6.96 -6.22
CA PHE A 147 -15.56 -6.97 -7.67
C PHE A 147 -14.12 -6.83 -8.12
N THR A 148 -13.73 -7.46 -9.23
CA THR A 148 -12.33 -7.47 -9.69
C THR A 148 -12.19 -7.22 -11.19
N ASN A 149 -11.21 -6.38 -11.49
CA ASN A 149 -10.71 -6.02 -12.80
C ASN A 149 -9.43 -6.80 -13.12
N ALA A 150 -8.45 -6.81 -12.21
CA ALA A 150 -7.11 -7.32 -12.44
C ALA A 150 -6.43 -7.62 -11.09
N PRO A 151 -6.64 -8.82 -10.50
CA PRO A 151 -5.94 -9.24 -9.28
C PRO A 151 -4.42 -9.16 -9.46
N GLU A 152 -3.70 -8.89 -8.37
CA GLU A 152 -2.25 -8.67 -8.34
C GLU A 152 -1.46 -9.81 -9.02
N GLU A 153 -1.82 -11.07 -8.72
CA GLU A 153 -1.19 -12.25 -9.35
C GLU A 153 -1.51 -12.35 -10.84
N TRP A 154 -2.73 -11.96 -11.28
CA TRP A 154 -3.10 -11.94 -12.70
C TRP A 154 -2.34 -10.84 -13.46
N ALA A 155 -2.24 -9.65 -12.87
CA ALA A 155 -1.55 -8.50 -13.44
C ALA A 155 -0.09 -8.84 -13.76
N HIS A 156 0.63 -9.41 -12.78
CA HIS A 156 2.01 -9.86 -12.96
C HIS A 156 2.15 -10.91 -14.07
N GLU A 157 1.30 -11.95 -14.11
CA GLU A 157 1.35 -12.97 -15.18
C GLU A 157 1.00 -12.45 -16.59
N ALA A 158 0.10 -11.47 -16.66
CA ALA A 158 -0.28 -10.79 -17.90
C ALA A 158 0.87 -9.94 -18.43
N ASP A 159 1.55 -9.21 -17.55
CA ASP A 159 2.72 -8.36 -17.87
C ASP A 159 4.04 -9.12 -17.97
N LYS A 160 4.03 -10.45 -17.78
CA LYS A 160 5.24 -11.32 -17.75
C LYS A 160 6.24 -10.97 -16.65
N ALA A 161 5.78 -10.28 -15.61
CA ALA A 161 6.55 -9.94 -14.43
C ALA A 161 6.42 -11.00 -13.32
N PHE A 162 7.43 -11.07 -12.47
CA PHE A 162 7.36 -11.80 -11.19
C PHE A 162 6.93 -10.86 -10.06
N MET A 163 6.22 -11.36 -9.04
CA MET A 163 5.94 -10.56 -7.84
C MET A 163 7.23 -10.30 -7.06
N GLY A 164 7.83 -9.12 -7.29
CA GLY A 164 9.15 -8.75 -6.76
C GLY A 164 9.16 -8.15 -5.36
N SER A 165 8.01 -8.09 -4.67
CA SER A 165 7.90 -7.51 -3.32
C SER A 165 7.03 -8.34 -2.38
N THR A 166 7.27 -8.20 -1.09
CA THR A 166 6.41 -8.81 -0.06
C THR A 166 5.02 -8.18 0.01
N GLU A 167 4.86 -6.91 -0.39
CA GLU A 167 3.56 -6.23 -0.45
C GLU A 167 2.68 -6.82 -1.55
N ALA A 168 3.24 -7.09 -2.74
CA ALA A 168 2.51 -7.77 -3.83
C ALA A 168 2.01 -9.17 -3.40
N ILE A 169 2.87 -9.95 -2.73
CA ILE A 169 2.49 -11.28 -2.22
C ILE A 169 1.40 -11.18 -1.13
N ALA A 170 1.50 -10.19 -0.23
CA ALA A 170 0.49 -9.96 0.80
C ALA A 170 -0.86 -9.58 0.17
N ILE A 171 -0.85 -8.68 -0.81
CA ILE A 171 -2.03 -8.28 -1.58
C ILE A 171 -2.66 -9.50 -2.28
N ALA A 172 -1.89 -10.28 -3.04
CA ALA A 172 -2.41 -11.45 -3.76
C ALA A 172 -3.06 -12.48 -2.82
N TYR A 173 -2.49 -12.70 -1.63
CA TYR A 173 -3.08 -13.55 -0.59
C TYR A 173 -4.39 -12.96 -0.04
N MET A 174 -4.40 -11.66 0.28
CA MET A 174 -5.58 -10.96 0.79
C MET A 174 -6.73 -10.95 -0.23
N GLU A 175 -6.41 -10.73 -1.51
CA GLU A 175 -7.33 -10.79 -2.65
C GLU A 175 -7.97 -12.17 -2.79
N LYS A 176 -7.15 -13.24 -2.83
CA LYS A 176 -7.64 -14.61 -2.90
C LYS A 176 -8.61 -14.92 -1.76
N TYR A 177 -8.25 -14.55 -0.52
CA TYR A 177 -9.15 -14.71 0.63
C TYR A 177 -10.45 -13.91 0.46
N CYS A 178 -10.38 -12.65 0.03
CA CYS A 178 -11.57 -11.83 -0.20
C CYS A 178 -12.50 -12.44 -1.26
N ALA A 179 -11.96 -12.92 -2.36
CA ALA A 179 -12.73 -13.51 -3.46
C ALA A 179 -13.41 -14.83 -3.07
N GLU A 180 -12.81 -15.62 -2.16
CA GLU A 180 -13.39 -16.85 -1.63
C GLU A 180 -14.42 -16.63 -0.51
N MET A 181 -14.28 -15.56 0.28
CA MET A 181 -15.03 -15.35 1.53
C MET A 181 -16.15 -14.30 1.44
N ALA A 182 -16.14 -13.43 0.43
CA ALA A 182 -17.19 -12.43 0.23
C ALA A 182 -18.58 -13.05 -0.01
N GLY A 183 -19.63 -12.30 0.35
CA GLY A 183 -21.02 -12.74 0.16
C GLY A 183 -21.40 -12.86 -1.33
N ARG A 184 -20.73 -12.11 -2.20
CA ARG A 184 -20.75 -12.24 -3.66
C ARG A 184 -19.44 -11.71 -4.24
N THR A 185 -18.91 -12.43 -5.22
CA THR A 185 -17.73 -12.03 -6.01
C THR A 185 -18.18 -11.77 -7.45
N ILE A 186 -17.72 -10.68 -8.06
CA ILE A 186 -18.01 -10.28 -9.43
C ILE A 186 -16.69 -10.15 -10.20
N CYS A 187 -16.53 -10.91 -11.29
CA CYS A 187 -15.36 -10.84 -12.17
C CYS A 187 -15.71 -10.02 -13.42
N ALA A 188 -14.80 -9.14 -13.87
CA ALA A 188 -14.95 -8.37 -15.10
C ALA A 188 -15.18 -9.23 -16.36
N SER A 189 -14.63 -10.45 -16.40
CA SER A 189 -14.73 -11.38 -17.52
C SER A 189 -14.78 -12.85 -17.10
N ALA A 190 -15.27 -13.71 -18.01
CA ALA A 190 -15.28 -15.15 -17.86
C ALA A 190 -13.86 -15.73 -17.94
N THR A 191 -12.98 -15.11 -18.72
CA THR A 191 -11.55 -15.43 -18.83
C THR A 191 -10.84 -15.17 -17.51
N LEU A 192 -11.07 -14.01 -16.87
CA LEU A 192 -10.51 -13.74 -15.54
C LEU A 192 -11.00 -14.78 -14.51
N ARG A 193 -12.32 -15.07 -14.48
CA ARG A 193 -12.86 -16.12 -13.62
C ARG A 193 -12.27 -17.51 -13.91
N LYS A 194 -12.03 -17.84 -15.18
CA LYS A 194 -11.38 -19.09 -15.61
C LYS A 194 -9.93 -19.16 -15.10
N TRP A 195 -9.20 -18.05 -15.17
CA TRP A 195 -7.85 -17.93 -14.61
C TRP A 195 -7.87 -18.15 -13.08
N MET A 196 -8.74 -17.46 -12.34
CA MET A 196 -8.88 -17.64 -10.88
C MET A 196 -9.17 -19.11 -10.52
N LEU A 197 -10.04 -19.77 -11.28
CA LEU A 197 -10.35 -21.20 -11.11
C LEU A 197 -9.15 -22.10 -11.43
N SER A 198 -8.33 -21.76 -12.42
CA SER A 198 -7.09 -22.50 -12.73
C SER A 198 -6.01 -22.35 -11.65
N LYS A 199 -6.01 -21.21 -10.94
CA LYS A 199 -5.22 -20.96 -9.72
C LYS A 199 -5.78 -21.62 -8.45
N GLY A 200 -6.84 -22.43 -8.59
CA GLY A 200 -7.48 -23.14 -7.48
C GLY A 200 -8.37 -22.29 -6.58
N TRP A 201 -8.66 -21.04 -6.94
CA TRP A 201 -9.50 -20.16 -6.12
C TRP A 201 -10.95 -20.68 -6.09
N LYS A 202 -11.62 -20.63 -4.93
CA LYS A 202 -12.99 -21.18 -4.72
C LYS A 202 -14.13 -20.32 -5.30
N VAL A 203 -13.90 -19.65 -6.43
CA VAL A 203 -14.80 -18.65 -7.04
C VAL A 203 -15.81 -19.23 -8.05
N ARG A 204 -16.16 -20.52 -7.96
CA ARG A 204 -17.10 -21.19 -8.91
C ARG A 204 -18.47 -20.52 -9.03
N LYS A 205 -18.90 -19.79 -7.99
CA LYS A 205 -20.17 -19.05 -7.94
C LYS A 205 -20.03 -17.56 -8.26
N ALA A 206 -18.83 -17.08 -8.61
CA ALA A 206 -18.63 -15.68 -8.97
C ALA A 206 -19.42 -15.33 -10.24
N ALA A 207 -20.13 -14.20 -10.18
CA ALA A 207 -20.82 -13.65 -11.32
C ALA A 207 -19.78 -13.11 -12.31
N VAL A 208 -20.03 -13.27 -13.60
CA VAL A 208 -19.27 -12.58 -14.65
C VAL A 208 -20.14 -11.44 -15.12
N MET A 209 -19.63 -10.22 -15.04
CA MET A 209 -20.33 -9.01 -15.44
C MET A 209 -19.29 -8.03 -15.97
N PRO A 210 -19.49 -7.42 -17.15
CA PRO A 210 -18.60 -6.35 -17.60
C PRO A 210 -18.61 -5.23 -16.56
N MET A 211 -17.46 -4.57 -16.40
CA MET A 211 -17.37 -3.39 -15.55
C MET A 211 -18.19 -2.24 -16.15
N LEU A 212 -18.63 -1.32 -15.30
CA LEU A 212 -19.37 -0.16 -15.78
C LEU A 212 -18.48 0.67 -16.71
N PRO A 213 -18.86 0.85 -17.99
CA PRO A 213 -18.15 1.79 -18.84
C PRO A 213 -18.37 3.20 -18.28
N LEU A 214 -17.34 4.04 -18.39
CA LEU A 214 -17.38 5.48 -18.06
C LEU A 214 -18.69 6.11 -18.59
N SER A 215 -19.55 6.51 -17.67
CA SER A 215 -20.96 6.82 -17.92
C SER A 215 -21.25 8.32 -17.86
N ALA A 216 -20.44 9.12 -18.56
CA ALA A 216 -20.70 10.55 -18.75
C ALA A 216 -20.12 11.06 -20.08
N GLY A 217 -20.69 10.67 -21.22
CA GLY A 217 -20.34 11.36 -22.48
C GLY A 217 -20.52 10.60 -23.80
N ILE A 218 -20.68 9.27 -23.81
CA ILE A 218 -20.82 8.48 -25.06
C ILE A 218 -22.21 8.70 -25.70
N GLY A 219 -22.42 9.89 -26.27
CA GLY A 219 -23.53 10.26 -27.13
C GLY A 219 -24.47 11.37 -26.64
N ARG A 220 -24.02 12.64 -26.67
CA ARG A 220 -24.82 13.82 -27.14
C ARG A 220 -24.05 15.16 -27.12
N ALA A 221 -22.99 15.28 -27.92
CA ALA A 221 -22.36 16.58 -28.18
C ALA A 221 -21.91 16.73 -29.64
N GLY A 222 -22.82 17.21 -30.51
CA GLY A 222 -22.56 18.02 -31.71
C GLY A 222 -21.61 17.54 -32.84
N ALA A 223 -20.82 16.47 -32.66
CA ALA A 223 -19.79 16.07 -33.61
C ALA A 223 -20.42 15.57 -34.93
N ARG A 224 -20.40 16.45 -35.93
CA ARG A 224 -20.76 16.13 -37.31
C ARG A 224 -19.79 15.03 -37.77
N PRO A 225 -20.26 13.79 -38.05
CA PRO A 225 -19.34 12.70 -38.38
C PRO A 225 -18.52 13.08 -39.60
N ALA A 226 -17.22 12.79 -39.56
CA ALA A 226 -16.33 13.00 -40.70
C ALA A 226 -16.96 12.39 -41.98
N PRO A 227 -16.85 13.06 -43.14
CA PRO A 227 -17.47 12.57 -44.37
C PRO A 227 -17.05 11.14 -44.67
N LYS A 228 -17.91 10.38 -45.38
CA LYS A 228 -17.68 8.97 -45.75
C LYS A 228 -16.54 8.82 -46.78
N SER A 229 -15.32 9.21 -46.41
CA SER A 229 -14.10 8.76 -47.06
C SER A 229 -13.99 7.24 -46.89
N GLY A 230 -13.79 6.52 -47.99
CA GLY A 230 -13.58 5.08 -47.96
C GLY A 230 -12.22 4.67 -47.37
N THR A 231 -11.23 5.56 -47.40
CA THR A 231 -9.87 5.27 -46.92
C THR A 231 -9.54 6.04 -45.65
N VAL A 232 -8.96 5.35 -44.66
CA VAL A 232 -8.38 5.95 -43.46
C VAL A 232 -6.91 6.26 -43.69
N ARG A 233 -6.42 7.37 -43.10
CA ARG A 233 -5.00 7.79 -43.15
C ARG A 233 -4.41 8.03 -41.76
N GLU A 234 -5.13 7.69 -40.70
CA GLU A 234 -4.65 7.83 -39.32
C GLU A 234 -4.99 6.60 -38.47
N LEU A 235 -4.02 6.13 -37.68
CA LEU A 235 -4.16 5.06 -36.69
C LEU A 235 -4.07 5.69 -35.29
N ALA A 236 -5.04 5.45 -34.41
CA ALA A 236 -5.00 5.91 -33.02
C ALA A 236 -4.71 4.74 -32.08
N VAL A 237 -3.65 4.83 -31.28
CA VAL A 237 -3.17 3.73 -30.42
C VAL A 237 -3.90 3.71 -29.08
N PHE A 238 -4.57 2.59 -28.80
CA PHE A 238 -5.28 2.31 -27.56
C PHE A 238 -4.49 1.25 -26.77
N SER A 239 -3.33 1.67 -26.26
CA SER A 239 -2.42 0.92 -25.38
C SER A 239 -1.95 1.87 -24.26
N THR A 240 -1.57 1.33 -23.10
CA THR A 240 -0.75 2.07 -22.12
C THR A 240 0.70 1.56 -22.18
N ALA A 241 1.54 1.93 -21.21
CA ALA A 241 2.94 1.52 -21.09
C ALA A 241 3.15 0.21 -20.30
N ARG A 242 2.12 -0.64 -20.19
CA ARG A 242 2.19 -1.99 -19.60
C ARG A 242 2.51 -3.02 -20.68
N PHE A 243 3.22 -4.10 -20.35
CA PHE A 243 3.58 -5.12 -21.35
C PHE A 243 2.34 -5.82 -21.93
N ARG A 244 1.35 -6.11 -21.07
CA ARG A 244 0.08 -6.75 -21.43
C ARG A 244 -0.74 -5.98 -22.46
N ASP A 245 -0.55 -4.67 -22.58
CA ASP A 245 -1.28 -3.82 -23.52
C ASP A 245 -0.69 -3.85 -24.94
N GLY A 246 0.50 -4.44 -25.12
CA GLY A 246 0.99 -4.87 -26.42
C GLY A 246 1.61 -3.78 -27.30
N LEU A 247 2.15 -2.71 -26.71
CA LEU A 247 2.87 -1.67 -27.46
C LEU A 247 4.05 -2.24 -28.29
N THR A 248 4.73 -3.26 -27.77
CA THR A 248 5.79 -4.00 -28.49
C THR A 248 5.23 -4.77 -29.68
N LEU A 249 4.15 -5.53 -29.50
CA LEU A 249 3.43 -6.23 -30.57
C LEU A 249 2.97 -5.25 -31.67
N LEU A 250 2.49 -4.06 -31.29
CA LEU A 250 2.13 -3.02 -32.24
C LEU A 250 3.34 -2.53 -33.04
N CYS A 251 4.46 -2.23 -32.39
CA CYS A 251 5.68 -1.81 -33.08
C CYS A 251 6.16 -2.85 -34.11
N ASP A 252 6.08 -4.14 -33.78
CA ASP A 252 6.48 -5.22 -34.69
C ASP A 252 5.47 -5.41 -35.84
N ALA A 253 4.17 -5.21 -35.59
CA ALA A 253 3.16 -5.17 -36.65
C ALA A 253 3.34 -3.96 -37.59
N LEU A 254 3.74 -2.81 -37.06
CA LEU A 254 3.99 -1.58 -37.83
C LEU A 254 5.26 -1.69 -38.69
N ASP A 255 6.31 -2.36 -38.20
CA ASP A 255 7.50 -2.72 -38.98
C ASP A 255 7.14 -3.58 -40.20
N LEU A 256 6.29 -4.59 -40.01
CA LEU A 256 5.80 -5.45 -41.10
C LEU A 256 4.86 -4.73 -42.06
N LEU A 257 4.11 -3.73 -41.57
CA LEU A 257 3.21 -2.90 -42.37
C LEU A 257 3.96 -1.83 -43.18
N ALA A 258 5.11 -1.34 -42.69
CA ALA A 258 5.84 -0.21 -43.26
C ALA A 258 6.11 -0.32 -44.78
N PRO A 259 6.56 -1.46 -45.37
CA PRO A 259 6.77 -1.58 -46.81
C PRO A 259 5.49 -1.50 -47.66
N SER A 260 4.32 -1.70 -47.05
CA SER A 260 3.00 -1.67 -47.70
C SER A 260 2.12 -0.50 -47.21
N ALA A 261 2.69 0.43 -46.43
CA ALA A 261 1.94 1.53 -45.85
C ALA A 261 1.43 2.51 -46.92
N PRO A 262 0.14 2.90 -46.92
CA PRO A 262 -0.37 3.86 -47.87
C PRO A 262 0.25 5.25 -47.64
N PRO A 263 0.54 6.03 -48.72
CA PRO A 263 1.14 7.35 -48.57
C PRO A 263 0.34 8.30 -47.66
N GLY A 264 1.04 9.08 -46.85
CA GLY A 264 0.42 10.04 -45.93
C GLY A 264 -0.26 9.41 -44.70
N LEU A 265 -0.01 8.13 -44.40
CA LEU A 265 -0.41 7.51 -43.14
C LEU A 265 0.19 8.27 -41.94
N THR A 266 -0.56 8.34 -40.85
CA THR A 266 -0.13 8.88 -39.56
C THR A 266 -0.47 7.89 -38.45
N LEU A 267 0.46 7.65 -37.53
CA LEU A 267 0.24 6.95 -36.27
C LEU A 267 0.14 7.99 -35.15
N THR A 268 -0.91 7.92 -34.35
CA THR A 268 -1.16 8.81 -33.22
C THR A 268 -1.15 7.99 -31.93
N ALA A 269 -0.09 8.18 -31.14
CA ALA A 269 0.02 7.65 -29.79
C ALA A 269 -0.38 8.72 -28.76
N PHE A 270 -0.62 8.28 -27.53
CA PHE A 270 -0.97 9.13 -26.40
C PHE A 270 0.02 8.86 -25.26
N ALA A 271 0.46 9.91 -24.59
CA ALA A 271 1.05 9.86 -23.26
C ALA A 271 0.02 9.32 -22.24
N PRO A 272 0.43 9.05 -20.99
CA PRO A 272 1.77 9.06 -20.41
C PRO A 272 2.61 7.90 -20.93
N PHE A 273 3.91 8.03 -20.74
CA PHE A 273 4.88 6.99 -21.00
C PHE A 273 5.17 6.18 -19.74
N GLY A 274 5.90 5.09 -19.91
CA GLY A 274 6.38 4.22 -18.84
C GLY A 274 7.62 3.49 -19.32
N LYS A 275 8.03 2.44 -18.62
CA LYS A 275 9.17 1.59 -19.02
C LYS A 275 8.65 0.19 -19.39
N ILE A 276 8.90 -0.24 -20.62
CA ILE A 276 8.61 -1.60 -21.09
C ILE A 276 9.94 -2.29 -21.31
N MET A 277 10.20 -3.38 -20.57
CA MET A 277 11.49 -4.09 -20.58
C MET A 277 12.68 -3.14 -20.34
N GLY A 278 12.50 -2.11 -19.50
CA GLY A 278 13.52 -1.09 -19.21
C GLY A 278 13.67 0.04 -20.23
N GLU A 279 13.08 -0.06 -21.43
CA GLU A 279 13.10 1.03 -22.42
C GLU A 279 11.93 2.01 -22.19
N HIS A 280 12.22 3.32 -22.32
CA HIS A 280 11.20 4.36 -22.28
C HIS A 280 10.17 4.19 -23.42
N SER A 281 8.88 4.03 -23.12
CA SER A 281 7.87 3.64 -24.12
C SER A 281 7.66 4.64 -25.26
N GLY A 282 7.78 5.94 -24.98
CA GLY A 282 7.81 6.98 -26.03
C GLY A 282 9.11 6.97 -26.85
N GLY A 283 10.22 6.58 -26.21
CA GLY A 283 11.54 6.44 -26.86
C GLY A 283 11.56 5.26 -27.83
N LEU A 284 11.02 4.12 -27.40
CA LEU A 284 10.74 2.95 -28.23
C LEU A 284 9.95 3.36 -29.47
N LEU A 285 8.82 4.06 -29.32
CA LEU A 285 8.01 4.53 -30.46
C LEU A 285 8.81 5.39 -31.44
N LEU A 286 9.54 6.41 -30.96
CA LEU A 286 10.37 7.25 -31.84
C LEU A 286 11.47 6.44 -32.55
N ARG A 287 12.16 5.54 -31.83
CA ARG A 287 13.27 4.71 -32.36
C ARG A 287 12.80 3.73 -33.42
N ARG A 288 11.64 3.08 -33.23
CA ARG A 288 11.05 2.19 -34.25
C ARG A 288 10.56 3.04 -35.45
N ALA A 289 9.99 4.22 -35.18
CA ALA A 289 9.52 5.15 -36.20
C ALA A 289 10.62 5.76 -37.10
N GLU A 290 11.90 5.71 -36.74
CA GLU A 290 12.99 6.09 -37.66
C GLU A 290 12.96 5.28 -38.97
N LYS A 291 12.38 4.07 -38.97
CA LYS A 291 12.28 3.18 -40.14
C LYS A 291 10.94 3.25 -40.87
N TRP A 292 9.94 3.94 -40.31
CA TRP A 292 8.58 3.95 -40.85
C TRP A 292 8.38 5.09 -41.86
N PRO A 293 7.82 4.84 -43.06
CA PRO A 293 7.58 5.87 -44.08
C PRO A 293 6.39 6.80 -43.76
N PHE A 294 5.88 6.76 -42.53
CA PHE A 294 4.67 7.44 -42.09
C PHE A 294 4.91 8.35 -40.87
N LYS A 295 4.02 9.31 -40.67
CA LYS A 295 4.10 10.26 -39.56
C LYS A 295 3.82 9.56 -38.23
N LEU A 296 4.47 10.02 -37.17
CA LEU A 296 4.19 9.65 -35.78
C LEU A 296 3.86 10.93 -35.04
N LYS A 297 2.63 11.02 -34.54
CA LYS A 297 2.11 12.07 -33.68
C LYS A 297 2.00 11.50 -32.27
N VAL A 298 2.35 12.29 -31.26
CA VAL A 298 2.17 11.90 -29.87
C VAL A 298 1.40 13.00 -29.18
N LEU A 299 0.27 12.65 -28.58
CA LEU A 299 -0.65 13.55 -27.88
C LEU A 299 -0.45 13.45 -26.36
N PRO A 300 -0.85 14.48 -25.59
CA PRO A 300 -0.84 14.44 -24.13
C PRO A 300 -1.66 13.29 -23.51
N ALA A 301 -1.42 13.06 -22.21
CA ALA A 301 -2.16 12.16 -21.34
C ALA A 301 -3.68 12.39 -21.44
N THR A 302 -4.46 11.33 -21.63
CA THR A 302 -5.91 11.44 -21.85
C THR A 302 -6.66 10.13 -21.67
N ASP A 303 -7.90 10.21 -21.21
CA ASP A 303 -8.73 9.05 -20.88
C ASP A 303 -9.31 8.33 -22.12
N LEU A 304 -9.92 7.16 -21.89
CA LEU A 304 -10.54 6.37 -22.96
C LEU A 304 -11.67 7.12 -23.69
N THR A 305 -12.43 7.96 -22.98
CA THR A 305 -13.52 8.75 -23.56
C THR A 305 -12.96 9.77 -24.55
N ALA A 306 -11.93 10.50 -24.15
CA ALA A 306 -11.23 11.48 -24.99
C ALA A 306 -10.52 10.82 -26.19
N LYS A 307 -9.96 9.61 -26.03
CA LYS A 307 -9.41 8.81 -27.14
C LYS A 307 -10.49 8.43 -28.16
N LEU A 308 -11.67 7.98 -27.72
CA LEU A 308 -12.81 7.68 -28.61
C LEU A 308 -13.32 8.93 -29.34
N ASP A 309 -13.42 10.04 -28.61
CA ASP A 309 -13.84 11.34 -29.14
C ASP A 309 -12.85 11.89 -30.18
N TYR A 310 -11.55 11.69 -29.96
CA TYR A 310 -10.50 11.98 -30.95
C TYR A 310 -10.71 11.17 -32.22
N VAL A 311 -10.82 9.83 -32.11
CA VAL A 311 -11.06 8.92 -33.23
C VAL A 311 -12.31 9.31 -34.03
N ALA A 312 -13.40 9.64 -33.34
CA ALA A 312 -14.65 10.06 -33.98
C ALA A 312 -14.53 11.38 -34.74
N ARG A 313 -13.69 12.32 -34.26
CA ARG A 313 -13.44 13.62 -34.90
C ARG A 313 -12.43 13.57 -36.04
N SER A 314 -11.32 12.84 -35.88
CA SER A 314 -10.29 12.71 -36.92
C SER A 314 -10.66 11.72 -38.02
N GLY A 315 -11.55 10.77 -37.75
CA GLY A 315 -11.83 9.65 -38.64
C GLY A 315 -10.72 8.60 -38.68
N ALA A 316 -9.89 8.56 -37.64
CA ALA A 316 -8.85 7.54 -37.46
C ALA A 316 -9.44 6.12 -37.28
N LEU A 317 -8.58 5.11 -37.39
CA LEU A 317 -8.84 3.73 -36.99
C LEU A 317 -8.24 3.50 -35.59
N ALA A 318 -9.05 3.09 -34.61
CA ALA A 318 -8.53 2.70 -33.31
C ALA A 318 -7.78 1.35 -33.39
N VAL A 319 -6.62 1.24 -32.75
CA VAL A 319 -5.81 0.01 -32.71
C VAL A 319 -5.59 -0.40 -31.26
N ILE A 320 -6.09 -1.58 -30.88
CA ILE A 320 -6.03 -2.14 -29.52
C ILE A 320 -5.16 -3.42 -29.57
N PRO A 321 -3.85 -3.32 -29.31
CA PRO A 321 -2.89 -4.39 -29.59
C PRO A 321 -2.64 -5.35 -28.41
N SER A 322 -3.55 -5.43 -27.43
CA SER A 322 -3.35 -6.16 -26.17
C SER A 322 -2.84 -7.60 -26.34
N LEU A 323 -1.84 -8.00 -25.56
CA LEU A 323 -1.41 -9.39 -25.38
C LEU A 323 -2.31 -10.14 -24.37
N ALA A 324 -2.85 -9.41 -23.39
CA ALA A 324 -3.87 -9.90 -22.47
C ALA A 324 -4.82 -8.76 -22.08
N ALA A 325 -6.11 -9.06 -21.90
CA ALA A 325 -7.09 -8.11 -21.39
C ALA A 325 -8.03 -8.81 -20.41
N SER A 326 -8.30 -8.19 -19.26
CA SER A 326 -9.19 -8.72 -18.22
C SER A 326 -10.60 -8.13 -18.27
N THR A 327 -10.76 -6.90 -18.79
CA THR A 327 -12.03 -6.16 -18.84
C THR A 327 -12.66 -6.10 -20.24
N GLY A 328 -11.84 -6.02 -21.30
CA GLY A 328 -12.30 -5.76 -22.67
C GLY A 328 -12.82 -4.34 -22.91
N ALA A 329 -12.55 -3.41 -21.97
CA ALA A 329 -13.19 -2.08 -21.92
C ALA A 329 -13.00 -1.26 -23.21
N ALA A 330 -11.78 -1.24 -23.78
CA ALA A 330 -11.49 -0.52 -25.02
C ALA A 330 -12.33 -1.03 -26.21
N VAL A 331 -12.46 -2.36 -26.38
CA VAL A 331 -13.27 -2.97 -27.44
C VAL A 331 -14.76 -2.66 -27.23
N ALA A 332 -15.28 -2.90 -26.03
CA ALA A 332 -16.67 -2.63 -25.69
C ALA A 332 -17.05 -1.16 -25.92
N ALA A 333 -16.17 -0.22 -25.56
CA ALA A 333 -16.39 1.20 -25.76
C ALA A 333 -16.33 1.60 -27.25
N CYS A 334 -15.44 0.99 -28.04
CA CYS A 334 -15.42 1.19 -29.50
C CYS A 334 -16.72 0.73 -30.17
N ILE A 335 -17.26 -0.42 -29.76
CA ILE A 335 -18.53 -0.98 -30.25
C ILE A 335 -19.70 -0.05 -29.87
N ALA A 336 -19.77 0.40 -28.62
CA ALA A 336 -20.81 1.32 -28.15
C ALA A 336 -20.78 2.67 -28.90
N ALA A 337 -19.58 3.23 -29.12
CA ALA A 337 -19.38 4.46 -29.87
C ALA A 337 -19.58 4.28 -31.39
N GLY A 338 -19.53 3.06 -31.92
CA GLY A 338 -19.60 2.79 -33.37
C GLY A 338 -18.37 3.27 -34.14
N VAL A 339 -17.21 3.38 -33.48
CA VAL A 339 -15.95 3.81 -34.11
C VAL A 339 -15.23 2.61 -34.74
N PRO A 340 -14.59 2.76 -35.92
CA PRO A 340 -13.86 1.67 -36.54
C PRO A 340 -12.63 1.30 -35.70
N PHE A 341 -12.38 0.01 -35.53
CA PHE A 341 -11.24 -0.48 -34.76
C PHE A 341 -10.64 -1.77 -35.33
N VAL A 342 -9.38 -2.02 -35.02
CA VAL A 342 -8.71 -3.32 -35.09
C VAL A 342 -8.23 -3.67 -33.69
N ALA A 343 -8.57 -4.86 -33.20
CA ALA A 343 -8.21 -5.32 -31.87
C ALA A 343 -7.73 -6.78 -31.89
N THR A 344 -6.90 -7.13 -30.91
CA THR A 344 -6.41 -8.50 -30.72
C THR A 344 -7.44 -9.40 -30.02
N ASN A 345 -7.39 -10.69 -30.35
CA ASN A 345 -8.17 -11.79 -29.78
C ASN A 345 -7.59 -12.20 -28.41
N ALA A 346 -7.45 -11.24 -27.50
CA ALA A 346 -6.77 -11.40 -26.22
C ALA A 346 -7.75 -11.31 -25.05
N GLY A 347 -7.99 -12.43 -24.37
CA GLY A 347 -8.83 -12.51 -23.16
C GLY A 347 -10.20 -11.86 -23.33
N ALA A 348 -10.54 -10.90 -22.47
CA ALA A 348 -11.83 -10.23 -22.45
C ALA A 348 -12.16 -9.42 -23.72
N ASN A 349 -11.18 -9.09 -24.57
CA ASN A 349 -11.46 -8.52 -25.90
C ASN A 349 -12.34 -9.46 -26.75
N ALA A 350 -12.14 -10.78 -26.63
CA ALA A 350 -12.93 -11.80 -27.30
C ALA A 350 -14.36 -11.91 -26.74
N GLU A 351 -14.56 -11.61 -25.46
CA GLU A 351 -15.87 -11.64 -24.80
C GLU A 351 -16.73 -10.42 -25.10
N ALA A 352 -16.10 -9.27 -25.36
CA ALA A 352 -16.77 -8.05 -25.81
C ALA A 352 -17.23 -8.14 -27.29
N TRP A 353 -16.72 -9.11 -28.05
CA TRP A 353 -17.01 -9.30 -29.47
C TRP A 353 -18.22 -10.23 -29.71
N ASN A 354 -19.01 -9.95 -30.75
CA ASN A 354 -20.18 -10.76 -31.11
C ASN A 354 -20.31 -10.95 -32.62
N ALA A 355 -20.19 -12.20 -33.09
CA ALA A 355 -20.32 -12.57 -34.50
C ALA A 355 -21.68 -12.20 -35.12
N GLU A 356 -22.78 -12.41 -34.38
CA GLU A 356 -24.16 -12.19 -34.84
C GLU A 356 -24.49 -10.71 -35.02
N ALA A 357 -23.67 -9.83 -34.46
CA ALA A 357 -23.81 -8.38 -34.55
C ALA A 357 -22.86 -7.73 -35.57
N GLU A 358 -22.33 -8.50 -36.54
CA GLU A 358 -21.49 -7.99 -37.65
C GLU A 358 -20.25 -7.21 -37.18
N GLN A 359 -19.65 -7.64 -36.06
CA GLN A 359 -18.52 -6.93 -35.44
C GLN A 359 -17.19 -7.15 -36.21
N PRO A 360 -16.25 -6.18 -36.18
CA PRO A 360 -14.92 -6.33 -36.77
C PRO A 360 -14.24 -7.60 -36.27
N ARG A 361 -13.70 -8.45 -37.17
CA ARG A 361 -12.96 -9.65 -36.73
C ARG A 361 -11.72 -9.24 -35.94
N LEU A 362 -11.53 -9.86 -34.78
CA LEU A 362 -10.30 -9.71 -34.00
C LEU A 362 -9.13 -10.40 -34.72
N ALA A 363 -7.94 -9.82 -34.63
CA ALA A 363 -6.70 -10.47 -35.08
C ALA A 363 -6.14 -11.34 -33.95
N GLU A 364 -5.50 -12.47 -34.24
CA GLU A 364 -4.69 -13.13 -33.20
C GLU A 364 -3.56 -12.19 -32.72
N PRO A 365 -3.08 -12.34 -31.47
CA PRO A 365 -1.97 -11.54 -30.92
C PRO A 365 -0.61 -11.95 -31.53
N ASP A 366 -0.49 -11.79 -32.84
CA ASP A 366 0.67 -12.04 -33.69
C ASP A 366 0.93 -10.81 -34.57
N ALA A 367 2.19 -10.39 -34.71
CA ALA A 367 2.56 -9.17 -35.41
C ALA A 367 2.13 -9.21 -36.89
N GLY A 368 2.26 -10.38 -37.54
CA GLY A 368 1.86 -10.56 -38.94
C GLY A 368 0.35 -10.49 -39.14
N GLN A 369 -0.43 -11.10 -38.25
CA GLN A 369 -1.90 -11.03 -38.28
C GLN A 369 -2.43 -9.64 -37.96
N LEU A 370 -1.86 -8.96 -36.96
CA LEU A 370 -2.21 -7.59 -36.62
C LEU A 370 -1.89 -6.64 -37.79
N ALA A 371 -0.70 -6.74 -38.40
CA ALA A 371 -0.31 -5.95 -39.57
C ALA A 371 -1.28 -6.13 -40.75
N ARG A 372 -1.66 -7.38 -41.07
CA ARG A 372 -2.63 -7.68 -42.14
C ARG A 372 -4.01 -7.09 -41.84
N SER A 373 -4.49 -7.19 -40.60
CA SER A 373 -5.78 -6.64 -40.18
C SER A 373 -5.79 -5.11 -40.23
N ILE A 374 -4.71 -4.43 -39.80
CA ILE A 374 -4.57 -2.97 -39.93
C ILE A 374 -4.57 -2.57 -41.40
N LEU A 375 -3.78 -3.22 -42.25
CA LEU A 375 -3.70 -2.90 -43.68
C LEU A 375 -5.04 -3.06 -44.40
N ALA A 376 -5.79 -4.13 -44.11
CA ALA A 376 -7.14 -4.32 -44.64
C ALA A 376 -8.10 -3.22 -44.16
N ALA A 377 -8.06 -2.87 -42.87
CA ALA A 377 -8.91 -1.85 -42.27
C ALA A 377 -8.59 -0.42 -42.74
N LEU A 378 -7.37 -0.12 -43.19
CA LEU A 378 -7.04 1.17 -43.82
C LEU A 378 -7.77 1.38 -45.16
N GLY A 379 -7.96 0.30 -45.93
CA GLY A 379 -8.67 0.31 -47.20
C GLY A 379 -10.19 0.14 -47.09
N SER A 380 -10.67 -0.59 -46.07
CA SER A 380 -12.09 -0.75 -45.75
C SER A 380 -12.30 -0.79 -44.23
N PRO A 381 -12.52 0.37 -43.58
CA PRO A 381 -12.57 0.45 -42.12
C PRO A 381 -13.78 -0.32 -41.56
N PRO A 382 -13.58 -1.39 -40.76
CA PRO A 382 -14.68 -2.19 -40.26
C PRO A 382 -15.38 -1.40 -39.15
N ARG A 383 -16.57 -0.88 -39.45
CA ARG A 383 -17.37 -0.12 -38.48
C ARG A 383 -18.27 -1.08 -37.69
N PRO A 384 -18.13 -1.18 -36.36
CA PRO A 384 -18.97 -2.04 -35.56
C PRO A 384 -20.42 -1.56 -35.58
N ARG A 385 -21.36 -2.52 -35.66
CA ARG A 385 -22.77 -2.24 -35.38
C ARG A 385 -22.90 -1.85 -33.91
N ARG A 386 -23.50 -0.71 -33.62
CA ARG A 386 -23.71 -0.27 -32.23
C ARG A 386 -24.64 -1.23 -31.49
N ILE A 387 -24.24 -1.62 -30.29
CA ILE A 387 -25.01 -2.42 -29.33
C ILE A 387 -25.07 -1.62 -28.02
N ASP A 388 -26.22 -1.62 -27.33
CA ASP A 388 -26.35 -1.01 -26.01
C ASP A 388 -25.75 -1.89 -24.90
N ILE A 389 -24.43 -2.05 -24.94
CA ILE A 389 -23.66 -2.76 -23.91
C ILE A 389 -23.74 -1.99 -22.58
N SER A 390 -23.76 -0.66 -22.63
CA SER A 390 -23.80 0.21 -21.44
C SER A 390 -25.12 0.08 -20.67
N GLY A 391 -26.27 0.13 -21.33
CA GLY A 391 -27.58 -0.04 -20.69
C GLY A 391 -27.75 -1.42 -20.04
N GLN A 392 -27.31 -2.48 -20.73
CA GLN A 392 -27.31 -3.84 -20.18
C GLN A 392 -26.39 -3.97 -18.96
N CYS A 393 -25.17 -3.42 -19.03
CA CYS A 393 -24.22 -3.40 -17.93
C CYS A 393 -24.79 -2.63 -16.71
N ARG A 394 -25.29 -1.41 -16.92
CA ARG A 394 -25.92 -0.58 -15.87
C ARG A 394 -27.07 -1.31 -15.19
N GLN A 395 -27.97 -1.95 -15.93
CA GLN A 395 -29.06 -2.73 -15.32
C GLN A 395 -28.53 -3.93 -14.51
N ALA A 396 -27.57 -4.68 -15.05
CA ALA A 396 -27.00 -5.83 -14.35
C ALA A 396 -26.33 -5.42 -13.01
N TRP A 397 -25.64 -4.27 -12.97
CA TRP A 397 -25.10 -3.70 -11.73
C TRP A 397 -26.20 -3.22 -10.77
N LEU A 398 -27.25 -2.56 -11.27
CA LEU A 398 -28.41 -2.16 -10.45
C LEU A 398 -29.13 -3.35 -9.81
N ASP A 399 -29.11 -4.52 -10.43
CA ASP A 399 -29.69 -5.76 -9.89
C ASP A 399 -28.85 -6.36 -8.75
N THR A 400 -27.54 -6.08 -8.68
CA THR A 400 -26.67 -6.56 -7.58
C THR A 400 -27.05 -5.99 -6.22
N ARG A 401 -27.74 -4.84 -6.18
CA ARG A 401 -28.24 -4.16 -4.97
C ARG A 401 -29.25 -4.98 -4.16
N ASN A 402 -29.74 -6.08 -4.72
CA ASN A 402 -30.61 -7.05 -4.04
C ASN A 402 -29.88 -8.39 -3.88
N PRO A 403 -28.89 -8.50 -2.98
CA PRO A 403 -28.21 -9.77 -2.75
C PRO A 403 -29.23 -10.83 -2.31
N PRO A 404 -29.13 -12.08 -2.81
CA PRO A 404 -30.07 -13.13 -2.45
C PRO A 404 -30.04 -13.39 -0.93
N ALA A 405 -31.22 -13.59 -0.35
CA ALA A 405 -31.41 -13.71 1.11
C ALA A 405 -30.58 -14.84 1.77
N SER A 406 -29.99 -15.74 0.99
CA SER A 406 -29.07 -16.80 1.43
C SER A 406 -27.69 -16.31 1.86
N ALA A 407 -27.27 -15.10 1.49
CA ALA A 407 -26.01 -14.51 1.97
C ALA A 407 -26.14 -13.97 3.42
N ALA A 408 -27.36 -13.58 3.83
CA ALA A 408 -27.62 -13.11 5.17
C ALA A 408 -27.74 -14.29 6.14
N ARG A 409 -26.80 -14.36 7.10
CA ARG A 409 -26.72 -15.34 8.19
C ARG A 409 -26.24 -16.74 7.77
N ARG A 410 -24.92 -16.88 7.59
CA ARG A 410 -24.22 -18.04 8.16
C ARG A 410 -24.41 -17.96 9.68
N ARG A 411 -25.54 -18.49 10.18
CA ARG A 411 -25.85 -18.51 11.62
C ARG A 411 -24.67 -19.15 12.32
N VAL A 412 -24.02 -18.40 13.23
CA VAL A 412 -23.18 -19.00 14.26
C VAL A 412 -24.04 -20.09 14.91
N GLY A 413 -23.59 -21.34 14.78
CA GLY A 413 -24.34 -22.48 15.28
C GLY A 413 -24.61 -22.25 16.76
N LYS A 414 -25.89 -22.25 17.15
CA LYS A 414 -26.24 -22.11 18.58
C LYS A 414 -25.52 -23.22 19.32
N ARG A 415 -24.64 -22.89 20.26
CA ARG A 415 -23.83 -23.86 21.01
C ARG A 415 -24.75 -24.95 21.60
N THR A 416 -24.66 -26.16 21.07
CA THR A 416 -25.36 -27.36 21.57
C THR A 416 -24.51 -28.17 22.55
N GLY A 417 -23.31 -27.70 22.87
CA GLY A 417 -22.41 -28.28 23.87
C GLY A 417 -21.99 -27.28 24.95
N PRO A 418 -21.47 -27.78 26.09
CA PRO A 418 -20.94 -26.93 27.16
C PRO A 418 -19.73 -26.11 26.66
N ALA A 419 -19.47 -24.95 27.28
CA ALA A 419 -18.32 -24.12 26.91
C ALA A 419 -17.00 -24.91 27.09
N PRO A 420 -16.01 -24.84 26.19
CA PRO A 420 -14.73 -25.51 26.40
C PRO A 420 -14.03 -24.94 27.65
N LEU A 421 -13.36 -25.80 28.42
CA LEU A 421 -12.40 -25.33 29.42
C LEU A 421 -11.18 -24.79 28.68
N VAL A 422 -10.74 -23.58 29.03
CA VAL A 422 -9.51 -22.95 28.54
C VAL A 422 -8.42 -23.09 29.59
N SER A 423 -7.26 -23.60 29.23
CA SER A 423 -6.08 -23.56 30.09
C SER A 423 -5.17 -22.43 29.65
N ILE A 424 -5.00 -21.44 30.52
CA ILE A 424 -4.05 -20.35 30.30
C ILE A 424 -2.69 -20.83 30.80
N VAL A 425 -1.69 -20.88 29.92
CA VAL A 425 -0.32 -21.30 30.23
C VAL A 425 0.56 -20.07 30.29
N MET A 426 1.10 -19.78 31.47
CA MET A 426 1.93 -18.61 31.74
C MET A 426 3.30 -19.04 32.23
N ALA A 427 4.34 -18.56 31.57
CA ALA A 427 5.73 -18.78 31.97
C ALA A 427 6.22 -17.59 32.79
N HIS A 428 6.92 -17.84 33.89
CA HIS A 428 7.42 -16.80 34.78
C HIS A 428 8.86 -17.05 35.20
N ARG A 429 9.65 -15.97 35.33
CA ARG A 429 10.91 -15.97 36.08
C ARG A 429 11.25 -14.56 36.56
N ASN A 430 11.41 -14.36 37.87
CA ASN A 430 11.99 -13.14 38.46
C ASN A 430 11.33 -11.79 38.02
N ARG A 431 10.02 -11.79 37.75
CA ARG A 431 9.27 -10.59 37.29
C ARG A 431 8.03 -10.28 38.15
N PRO A 432 8.18 -10.17 39.49
CA PRO A 432 7.03 -10.15 40.40
C PRO A 432 6.07 -8.97 40.17
N LEU A 433 6.57 -7.82 39.71
CA LEU A 433 5.75 -6.66 39.36
C LEU A 433 4.80 -6.92 38.19
N TYR A 434 5.29 -7.58 37.13
CA TYR A 434 4.50 -7.82 35.93
C TYR A 434 3.57 -9.01 36.11
N LEU A 435 4.03 -10.10 36.75
CA LEU A 435 3.20 -11.26 37.05
C LEU A 435 1.92 -10.88 37.82
N LYS A 436 2.00 -9.95 38.78
CA LYS A 436 0.82 -9.42 39.50
C LYS A 436 -0.20 -8.78 38.55
N GLN A 437 0.26 -8.01 37.56
CA GLN A 437 -0.60 -7.34 36.57
C GLN A 437 -1.19 -8.37 35.58
N ALA A 438 -0.39 -9.33 35.12
CA ALA A 438 -0.84 -10.39 34.24
C ALA A 438 -1.90 -11.28 34.91
N ILE A 439 -1.70 -11.68 36.17
CA ILE A 439 -2.69 -12.44 36.96
C ILE A 439 -3.97 -11.63 37.16
N ALA A 440 -3.89 -10.34 37.51
CA ALA A 440 -5.08 -9.49 37.63
C ALA A 440 -5.88 -9.40 36.31
N ALA A 441 -5.19 -9.37 35.17
CA ALA A 441 -5.82 -9.42 33.85
C ALA A 441 -6.48 -10.79 33.54
N ILE A 442 -5.97 -11.90 34.09
CA ILE A 442 -6.62 -13.21 34.03
C ILE A 442 -7.84 -13.27 34.97
N GLU A 443 -7.75 -12.71 36.18
CA GLU A 443 -8.87 -12.66 37.13
C GLU A 443 -10.02 -11.75 36.66
N ALA A 444 -9.73 -10.77 35.78
CA ALA A 444 -10.71 -9.87 35.18
C ALA A 444 -11.41 -10.44 33.93
N GLN A 445 -11.12 -11.67 33.49
CA GLN A 445 -11.72 -12.25 32.29
C GLN A 445 -13.23 -12.51 32.45
N THR A 446 -14.01 -12.21 31.42
CA THR A 446 -15.47 -12.45 31.37
C THR A 446 -15.86 -13.90 31.03
N TYR A 447 -14.89 -14.83 31.02
CA TYR A 447 -15.10 -16.22 30.60
C TYR A 447 -14.91 -17.20 31.77
N ASP A 448 -16.02 -17.74 32.29
CA ASP A 448 -16.03 -18.51 33.55
C ASP A 448 -15.21 -19.80 33.52
N ARG A 449 -15.08 -20.46 32.36
CA ARG A 449 -14.48 -21.80 32.24
C ARG A 449 -12.99 -21.74 31.90
N LEU A 450 -12.20 -21.13 32.78
CA LEU A 450 -10.73 -21.08 32.64
C LEU A 450 -9.99 -21.65 33.85
N GLU A 451 -8.77 -22.14 33.61
CA GLU A 451 -7.76 -22.42 34.63
C GLU A 451 -6.44 -21.73 34.27
N LEU A 452 -5.71 -21.25 35.27
CA LEU A 452 -4.34 -20.78 35.09
C LEU A 452 -3.34 -21.87 35.47
N VAL A 453 -2.37 -22.11 34.59
CA VAL A 453 -1.20 -22.96 34.80
C VAL A 453 0.03 -22.06 34.73
N LEU A 454 0.43 -21.55 35.88
CA LEU A 454 1.64 -20.74 36.05
C LEU A 454 2.84 -21.68 36.20
N VAL A 455 3.90 -21.45 35.42
CA VAL A 455 5.12 -22.25 35.45
C VAL A 455 6.30 -21.34 35.78
N ASP A 456 6.89 -21.55 36.95
CA ASP A 456 8.07 -20.83 37.43
C ASP A 456 9.34 -21.52 36.91
N ASP A 457 10.03 -20.88 35.97
CA ASP A 457 11.25 -21.36 35.31
C ASP A 457 12.52 -21.13 36.16
N GLY A 458 12.43 -21.48 37.45
CA GLY A 458 13.52 -21.36 38.41
C GLY A 458 13.77 -19.94 38.86
N SER A 459 12.78 -19.27 39.45
CA SER A 459 12.99 -17.97 40.09
C SER A 459 13.96 -18.09 41.29
N ASP A 460 15.00 -17.28 41.23
CA ASP A 460 16.09 -17.24 42.22
C ASP A 460 16.02 -16.01 43.14
N GLN A 461 15.19 -15.01 42.80
CA GLN A 461 14.95 -13.83 43.63
C GLN A 461 13.91 -14.07 44.74
N ASP A 462 14.21 -13.58 45.95
CA ASP A 462 13.35 -13.75 47.13
C ASP A 462 12.00 -13.03 47.02
N GLU A 463 11.87 -11.97 46.22
CA GLU A 463 10.56 -11.35 45.96
C GLU A 463 9.66 -12.27 45.11
N ALA A 464 10.21 -12.85 44.03
CA ALA A 464 9.48 -13.76 43.17
C ALA A 464 9.05 -15.04 43.93
N ARG A 465 9.95 -15.62 44.73
CA ARG A 465 9.63 -16.78 45.59
C ARG A 465 8.51 -16.48 46.57
N ARG A 466 8.61 -15.38 47.33
CA ARG A 466 7.57 -14.95 48.29
C ARG A 466 6.22 -14.67 47.60
N LEU A 467 6.23 -14.12 46.39
CA LEU A 467 5.01 -13.93 45.60
C LEU A 467 4.37 -15.28 45.23
N LEU A 468 5.15 -16.24 44.72
CA LEU A 468 4.65 -17.58 44.37
C LEU A 468 4.12 -18.34 45.59
N ASP A 469 4.76 -18.22 46.76
CA ASP A 469 4.28 -18.78 48.02
C ASP A 469 2.94 -18.14 48.47
N ALA A 470 2.79 -16.82 48.31
CA ALA A 470 1.56 -16.11 48.65
C ALA A 470 0.38 -16.40 47.69
N LEU A 471 0.66 -16.72 46.42
CA LEU A 471 -0.37 -17.04 45.42
C LEU A 471 -0.88 -18.49 45.53
N GLU A 472 -0.06 -19.42 46.02
CA GLU A 472 -0.34 -20.86 46.08
C GLU A 472 -1.72 -21.21 46.71
N PRO A 473 -2.17 -20.63 47.84
CA PRO A 473 -3.47 -20.96 48.43
C PRO A 473 -4.64 -20.54 47.53
N THR A 474 -4.58 -19.33 46.97
CA THR A 474 -5.61 -18.79 46.05
C THR A 474 -5.69 -19.60 44.77
N PHE A 475 -4.53 -20.00 44.21
CA PHE A 475 -4.48 -20.87 43.04
C PHE A 475 -5.15 -22.22 43.32
N ARG A 476 -4.84 -22.87 44.45
CA ARG A 476 -5.49 -24.13 44.85
C ARG A 476 -7.00 -23.97 45.01
N GLN A 477 -7.47 -22.88 45.63
CA GLN A 477 -8.90 -22.61 45.79
C GLN A 477 -9.63 -22.44 44.45
N ARG A 478 -9.01 -21.77 43.47
CA ARG A 478 -9.53 -21.63 42.10
C ARG A 478 -9.36 -22.89 41.24
N GLY A 479 -8.70 -23.94 41.76
CA GLY A 479 -8.34 -25.14 41.00
C GLY A 479 -7.23 -24.92 39.95
N TRP A 480 -6.53 -23.79 40.03
CA TRP A 480 -5.37 -23.41 39.22
C TRP A 480 -4.09 -24.11 39.72
N LYS A 481 -2.98 -23.94 39.01
CA LYS A 481 -1.71 -24.62 39.30
C LYS A 481 -0.52 -23.66 39.25
N ILE A 482 0.40 -23.83 40.20
CA ILE A 482 1.77 -23.29 40.12
C ILE A 482 2.72 -24.49 39.98
N LEU A 483 3.57 -24.47 38.96
CA LEU A 483 4.56 -25.52 38.68
C LEU A 483 5.96 -24.93 38.82
N ARG A 484 6.68 -25.29 39.88
CA ARG A 484 8.07 -24.87 40.10
C ARG A 484 9.02 -25.88 39.47
N ARG A 485 9.98 -25.42 38.67
CA ARG A 485 10.95 -26.27 37.97
C ARG A 485 12.34 -25.62 37.98
N PRO A 486 13.43 -26.40 37.82
CA PRO A 486 14.75 -25.82 37.50
C PRO A 486 14.70 -25.06 36.17
N HIS A 487 15.48 -23.99 36.06
CA HIS A 487 15.55 -23.17 34.85
C HIS A 487 15.93 -24.02 33.62
N LYS A 488 15.05 -24.06 32.61
CA LYS A 488 15.32 -24.64 31.27
C LYS A 488 14.69 -23.84 30.14
N HIS A 489 14.60 -22.52 30.29
CA HIS A 489 14.17 -21.57 29.26
C HIS A 489 12.68 -21.67 28.86
N LEU A 490 12.25 -20.72 28.03
CA LEU A 490 10.83 -20.43 27.76
C LEU A 490 10.08 -21.60 27.09
N GLY A 491 10.63 -22.19 26.04
CA GLY A 491 10.01 -23.31 25.32
C GLY A 491 9.69 -24.51 26.22
N ALA A 492 10.66 -24.96 27.03
CA ALA A 492 10.45 -26.07 27.96
C ALA A 492 9.47 -25.74 29.09
N THR A 493 9.40 -24.45 29.47
CA THR A 493 8.46 -23.92 30.49
C THR A 493 7.04 -23.90 29.95
N ARG A 494 6.81 -23.34 28.75
CA ARG A 494 5.53 -23.39 28.04
C ARG A 494 5.08 -24.85 27.85
N ASN A 495 5.97 -25.73 27.38
CA ASN A 495 5.65 -27.15 27.20
C ASN A 495 5.28 -27.87 28.50
N ALA A 496 5.93 -27.57 29.63
CA ALA A 496 5.55 -28.11 30.93
C ALA A 496 4.13 -27.67 31.34
N GLY A 497 3.76 -26.42 31.07
CA GLY A 497 2.40 -25.91 31.28
C GLY A 497 1.36 -26.61 30.39
N VAL A 498 1.64 -26.77 29.10
CA VAL A 498 0.77 -27.52 28.16
C VAL A 498 0.54 -28.95 28.62
N ARG A 499 1.59 -29.64 29.09
CA ARG A 499 1.50 -31.03 29.60
C ARG A 499 0.66 -31.14 30.88
N ALA A 500 0.55 -30.06 31.67
CA ALA A 500 -0.24 -30.04 32.91
C ALA A 500 -1.67 -29.47 32.74
N ALA A 501 -1.98 -28.90 31.58
CA ALA A 501 -3.29 -28.33 31.25
C ALA A 501 -4.40 -29.39 31.15
N ARG A 502 -5.64 -29.04 31.49
CA ARG A 502 -6.86 -29.86 31.38
C ARG A 502 -7.87 -29.36 30.33
N GLY A 503 -7.81 -28.07 29.96
CA GLY A 503 -8.70 -27.42 28.99
C GLY A 503 -8.48 -27.83 27.54
N ALA A 504 -9.56 -28.05 26.79
CA ALA A 504 -9.51 -28.45 25.38
C ALA A 504 -8.85 -27.38 24.48
N LEU A 505 -8.88 -26.12 24.92
CA LEU A 505 -8.18 -25.00 24.32
C LEU A 505 -7.06 -24.55 25.26
N ILE A 506 -5.88 -24.32 24.71
CA ILE A 506 -4.72 -23.75 25.41
C ILE A 506 -4.58 -22.31 24.96
N LEU A 507 -4.50 -21.36 25.89
CA LEU A 507 -4.11 -19.98 25.60
C LEU A 507 -2.74 -19.76 26.24
N PHE A 508 -1.73 -19.39 25.45
CA PHE A 508 -0.50 -18.89 26.02
C PHE A 508 -0.70 -17.42 26.45
N ALA A 509 -0.13 -17.05 27.59
CA ALA A 509 -0.10 -15.68 28.07
C ALA A 509 1.27 -15.38 28.70
N ASP A 510 1.91 -14.29 28.30
CA ASP A 510 3.22 -13.90 28.86
C ASP A 510 3.06 -13.10 30.16
N ASP A 511 4.04 -13.22 31.06
CA ASP A 511 3.98 -12.61 32.40
C ASP A 511 4.20 -11.09 32.42
N ASP A 512 4.62 -10.51 31.30
CA ASP A 512 4.73 -9.07 31.06
C ASP A 512 3.56 -8.46 30.28
N ASN A 513 2.69 -9.28 29.68
CA ASN A 513 1.51 -8.86 28.93
C ASN A 513 0.23 -8.89 29.80
N ALA A 514 -0.82 -8.21 29.34
CA ALA A 514 -2.10 -8.17 30.04
C ALA A 514 -3.28 -8.34 29.09
N LEU A 515 -4.03 -9.45 29.25
CA LEU A 515 -5.23 -9.72 28.48
C LEU A 515 -6.34 -8.69 28.77
N PHE A 516 -7.10 -8.33 27.75
CA PHE A 516 -8.32 -7.55 27.94
C PHE A 516 -9.43 -8.42 28.55
N PRO A 517 -10.38 -7.86 29.35
CA PRO A 517 -11.44 -8.64 30.01
C PRO A 517 -12.22 -9.58 29.07
N GLU A 518 -12.45 -9.18 27.83
CA GLU A 518 -13.17 -9.95 26.82
C GLU A 518 -12.30 -10.97 26.03
N ALA A 519 -10.99 -11.01 26.26
CA ALA A 519 -10.03 -11.70 25.37
C ALA A 519 -10.31 -13.20 25.23
N VAL A 520 -10.49 -13.91 26.34
CA VAL A 520 -10.73 -15.36 26.32
C VAL A 520 -12.06 -15.69 25.62
N ASP A 521 -13.12 -14.91 25.83
CA ASP A 521 -14.40 -15.12 25.14
C ASP A 521 -14.28 -14.87 23.63
N GLN A 522 -13.60 -13.78 23.22
CA GLN A 522 -13.36 -13.47 21.81
C GLN A 522 -12.55 -14.59 21.11
N PHE A 523 -11.50 -15.11 21.75
CA PHE A 523 -10.75 -16.25 21.22
C PHE A 523 -11.62 -17.53 21.13
N VAL A 524 -12.36 -17.90 22.17
CA VAL A 524 -13.25 -19.08 22.15
C VAL A 524 -14.32 -18.94 21.06
N ARG A 525 -14.88 -17.74 20.89
CA ARG A 525 -15.83 -17.39 19.81
C ARG A 525 -15.19 -17.53 18.44
N ALA A 526 -13.99 -17.00 18.23
CA ALA A 526 -13.24 -17.09 16.98
C ALA A 526 -12.92 -18.55 16.60
N MET A 527 -12.40 -19.33 17.54
CA MET A 527 -12.11 -20.77 17.37
C MET A 527 -13.38 -21.56 16.99
N THR A 528 -14.53 -21.20 17.56
CA THR A 528 -15.83 -21.84 17.28
C THR A 528 -16.42 -21.41 15.94
N ALA A 529 -16.36 -20.12 15.59
CA ALA A 529 -17.02 -19.55 14.41
C ALA A 529 -16.27 -19.83 13.10
N SER A 530 -14.93 -19.81 13.16
CA SER A 530 -14.04 -20.06 12.02
C SER A 530 -13.74 -21.55 11.83
N GLY A 531 -13.74 -22.33 12.91
CA GLY A 531 -13.19 -23.69 12.91
C GLY A 531 -11.66 -23.72 12.74
N ALA A 532 -10.96 -22.70 13.23
CA ALA A 532 -9.50 -22.64 13.26
C ALA A 532 -8.91 -23.63 14.27
N ASP A 533 -7.65 -24.01 14.05
CA ASP A 533 -6.81 -24.81 14.94
C ASP A 533 -5.96 -23.93 15.86
N ILE A 534 -5.64 -22.73 15.39
CA ILE A 534 -4.95 -21.67 16.13
C ILE A 534 -5.63 -20.33 15.83
N CYS A 535 -5.95 -19.55 16.86
CA CYS A 535 -6.30 -18.14 16.74
C CYS A 535 -5.24 -17.27 17.42
N THR A 536 -4.68 -16.35 16.64
CA THR A 536 -3.83 -15.24 17.11
C THR A 536 -4.68 -13.95 17.16
N ALA A 537 -4.13 -12.80 17.54
CA ALA A 537 -4.89 -11.54 17.55
C ALA A 537 -4.00 -10.32 17.21
N PHE A 538 -4.62 -9.14 17.11
CA PHE A 538 -3.86 -7.89 17.19
C PHE A 538 -3.50 -7.58 18.65
N GLN A 539 -2.58 -6.64 18.85
CA GLN A 539 -2.11 -6.21 20.17
C GLN A 539 -1.98 -4.68 20.23
N LEU A 540 -2.19 -4.11 21.43
CA LEU A 540 -1.81 -2.72 21.71
C LEU A 540 -0.43 -2.72 22.38
N ILE A 541 0.51 -1.95 21.83
CA ILE A 541 1.86 -1.84 22.39
C ILE A 541 1.95 -0.67 23.36
N PHE A 542 2.67 -0.89 24.46
CA PHE A 542 3.05 0.10 25.46
C PHE A 542 4.47 -0.18 26.00
N TYR A 543 5.06 0.76 26.73
CA TYR A 543 6.49 0.75 27.09
C TYR A 543 6.76 0.87 28.60
N GLU A 544 5.73 1.17 29.38
CA GLU A 544 5.75 1.51 30.80
C GLU A 544 5.87 0.24 31.70
N ASP A 545 6.06 0.44 33.01
CA ASP A 545 6.09 -0.66 34.00
C ASP A 545 4.69 -1.03 34.51
N PHE A 546 3.69 -0.17 34.29
CA PHE A 546 2.30 -0.40 34.64
C PHE A 546 1.44 -0.44 33.38
N VAL A 547 0.52 -1.40 33.33
CA VAL A 547 -0.50 -1.50 32.27
C VAL A 547 -1.35 -0.23 32.24
N PRO A 548 -1.57 0.40 31.07
CA PRO A 548 -2.44 1.57 30.95
C PRO A 548 -3.87 1.30 31.44
N ALA A 549 -4.45 2.28 32.13
CA ALA A 549 -5.79 2.16 32.71
C ALA A 549 -6.91 2.13 31.66
N ASP A 550 -6.67 2.75 30.49
CA ASP A 550 -7.55 2.71 29.33
C ASP A 550 -6.75 2.43 28.05
N ARG A 551 -7.46 2.24 26.93
CA ARG A 551 -6.89 1.83 25.63
C ARG A 551 -6.62 2.99 24.67
N ALA A 552 -6.74 4.25 25.11
CA ALA A 552 -6.69 5.42 24.23
C ALA A 552 -5.31 5.69 23.64
N ASP A 553 -4.23 5.35 24.34
CA ASP A 553 -2.84 5.62 23.92
C ASP A 553 -2.13 4.40 23.27
N GLY A 554 -2.79 3.23 23.21
CA GLY A 554 -2.16 1.97 22.83
C GLY A 554 -2.00 1.74 21.33
N LEU A 555 -0.78 1.69 20.80
CA LEU A 555 -0.54 1.58 19.36
C LEU A 555 -0.69 0.15 18.81
N ILE A 556 -1.45 -0.02 17.72
CA ILE A 556 -1.48 -1.25 16.93
C ILE A 556 -0.34 -1.19 15.91
N GLN A 557 0.77 -1.87 16.19
CA GLN A 557 1.94 -1.94 15.29
C GLN A 557 2.07 -3.28 14.56
N TYR A 558 1.30 -4.30 14.93
CA TYR A 558 1.39 -5.64 14.36
C TYR A 558 0.01 -6.16 13.94
N LEU A 559 -0.09 -6.52 12.65
CA LEU A 559 -1.30 -6.95 11.96
C LEU A 559 -1.02 -8.29 11.26
N PRO A 560 -1.06 -9.43 11.99
CA PRO A 560 -0.86 -10.75 11.40
C PRO A 560 -1.96 -11.10 10.38
N LEU A 561 -1.53 -11.63 9.23
CA LEU A 561 -2.35 -12.14 8.14
C LEU A 561 -2.75 -13.63 8.30
N GLY A 562 -2.04 -14.41 9.11
CA GLY A 562 -2.25 -15.87 9.20
C GLY A 562 -1.79 -16.66 7.98
N GLY A 563 -0.99 -16.06 7.10
CA GLY A 563 -0.47 -16.61 5.84
C GLY A 563 -0.03 -15.48 4.89
N PRO A 564 0.47 -15.76 3.68
CA PRO A 564 0.84 -17.07 3.13
C PRO A 564 2.19 -17.56 3.69
N ASP A 565 2.50 -18.84 3.50
CA ASP A 565 3.69 -19.47 4.07
C ASP A 565 4.99 -18.87 3.51
N ALA A 566 4.99 -18.45 2.24
CA ALA A 566 6.12 -17.73 1.63
C ALA A 566 6.50 -16.44 2.39
N LEU A 567 5.51 -15.67 2.88
CA LEU A 567 5.81 -14.53 3.74
C LEU A 567 6.20 -14.99 5.16
N GLY A 568 5.58 -16.06 5.65
CA GLY A 568 5.89 -16.69 6.93
C GLY A 568 7.33 -17.17 7.11
N LEU A 569 8.10 -17.38 6.04
CA LEU A 569 9.56 -17.60 6.13
C LEU A 569 10.33 -16.28 6.34
N ILE A 570 9.86 -15.19 5.72
CA ILE A 570 10.54 -13.89 5.67
C ILE A 570 10.26 -13.06 6.93
N HIS A 571 9.02 -13.01 7.38
CA HIS A 571 8.56 -12.31 8.59
C HIS A 571 7.39 -13.06 9.23
N ASN A 572 7.15 -12.86 10.53
CA ASN A 572 6.06 -13.55 11.21
C ASN A 572 4.71 -12.97 10.73
N VAL A 573 4.03 -13.67 9.83
CA VAL A 573 2.65 -13.32 9.40
C VAL A 573 1.58 -13.96 10.27
N TYR A 574 1.91 -14.92 11.12
CA TYR A 574 0.93 -15.77 11.80
C TYR A 574 0.34 -15.13 13.04
N GLY A 575 1.18 -14.45 13.83
CA GLY A 575 0.81 -13.76 15.07
C GLY A 575 1.83 -13.99 16.18
N ASP A 576 1.59 -13.34 17.31
CA ASP A 576 2.41 -13.41 18.52
C ASP A 576 2.03 -14.62 19.39
N ALA A 577 2.91 -14.95 20.34
CA ALA A 577 2.75 -16.03 21.30
C ALA A 577 1.43 -16.02 22.08
N ASN A 578 0.79 -14.86 22.32
CA ASN A 578 -0.46 -14.73 23.08
C ASN A 578 -1.68 -15.21 22.27
N ALA A 579 -1.68 -16.51 21.96
CA ALA A 579 -2.56 -17.18 21.01
C ALA A 579 -3.30 -18.38 21.61
N MET A 580 -4.52 -18.64 21.13
CA MET A 580 -5.32 -19.79 21.49
C MET A 580 -5.14 -20.95 20.51
N VAL A 581 -4.74 -22.11 21.01
CA VAL A 581 -4.37 -23.32 20.26
C VAL A 581 -5.26 -24.48 20.71
N ARG A 582 -5.79 -25.30 19.79
CA ARG A 582 -6.47 -26.56 20.18
C ARG A 582 -5.47 -27.53 20.78
N ARG A 583 -5.83 -28.25 21.84
CA ARG A 583 -4.93 -29.26 22.44
C ARG A 583 -4.44 -30.28 21.40
N GLU A 584 -5.31 -30.71 20.48
CA GLU A 584 -4.95 -31.69 19.44
C GLU A 584 -3.87 -31.22 18.46
N VAL A 585 -3.52 -29.92 18.40
CA VAL A 585 -2.39 -29.44 17.60
C VAL A 585 -1.07 -30.02 18.12
N PHE A 586 -0.87 -30.07 19.43
CA PHE A 586 0.37 -30.59 20.03
C PHE A 586 0.59 -32.08 19.79
N SER A 587 -0.47 -32.84 19.56
CA SER A 587 -0.38 -34.25 19.12
C SER A 587 -0.14 -34.42 17.61
N GLN A 588 -0.39 -33.39 16.80
CA GLN A 588 -0.22 -33.42 15.34
C GLN A 588 1.17 -32.94 14.91
N ILE A 589 1.65 -31.82 15.47
CA ILE A 589 2.94 -31.20 15.09
C ILE A 589 4.02 -31.27 16.18
N GLY A 590 3.68 -31.82 17.36
CA GLY A 590 4.57 -31.83 18.53
C GLY A 590 4.51 -30.55 19.35
N PHE A 591 5.50 -30.38 20.24
CA PHE A 591 5.59 -29.27 21.18
C PHE A 591 6.41 -28.08 20.62
N LEU A 592 6.62 -27.03 21.41
CA LEU A 592 7.54 -25.93 21.07
C LEU A 592 8.99 -26.40 21.24
N ILE A 593 9.93 -25.81 20.50
CA ILE A 593 11.37 -26.10 20.62
C ILE A 593 11.87 -25.78 22.03
N GLU A 594 12.61 -26.71 22.65
CA GLU A 594 13.19 -26.58 24.01
C GLU A 594 14.69 -26.16 23.99
N GLU A 595 15.24 -25.77 22.83
CA GLU A 595 16.65 -25.35 22.67
C GLU A 595 16.99 -24.05 23.46
N PRO A 596 18.12 -24.00 24.19
CA PRO A 596 18.64 -22.79 24.82
C PRO A 596 18.92 -21.67 23.81
N GLY A 597 18.70 -20.41 24.23
CA GLY A 597 19.02 -19.21 23.43
C GLY A 597 18.04 -18.87 22.32
N TYR A 598 17.13 -19.79 21.97
CA TYR A 598 16.07 -19.53 20.99
C TYR A 598 14.93 -18.70 21.61
N ALA A 599 14.45 -17.67 20.89
CA ALA A 599 13.44 -16.74 21.39
C ALA A 599 12.09 -16.80 20.65
N MET A 600 12.08 -17.16 19.35
CA MET A 600 10.90 -17.03 18.47
C MET A 600 10.02 -18.30 18.44
N HIS A 601 9.85 -18.95 19.60
CA HIS A 601 9.19 -20.26 19.72
C HIS A 601 7.76 -20.31 19.15
N ASP A 602 7.05 -19.18 19.20
CA ASP A 602 5.72 -18.97 18.65
C ASP A 602 5.73 -19.01 17.12
N TRP A 603 6.62 -18.24 16.49
CA TRP A 603 6.72 -18.19 15.04
C TRP A 603 7.07 -19.56 14.43
N GLU A 604 8.04 -20.29 14.96
CA GLU A 604 8.37 -21.62 14.44
C GLU A 604 7.26 -22.65 14.68
N PHE A 605 6.57 -22.59 15.81
CA PHE A 605 5.42 -23.44 16.09
C PHE A 605 4.25 -23.14 15.13
N PHE A 606 3.98 -21.87 14.85
CA PHE A 606 2.98 -21.46 13.87
C PHE A 606 3.38 -21.79 12.43
N ALA A 607 4.66 -21.65 12.07
CA ALA A 607 5.17 -22.10 10.78
C ALA A 607 4.93 -23.60 10.59
N ARG A 608 5.33 -24.45 11.55
CA ARG A 608 5.02 -25.89 11.51
C ARG A 608 3.53 -26.19 11.43
N ALA A 609 2.69 -25.44 12.15
CA ALA A 609 1.24 -25.62 12.09
C ALA A 609 0.69 -25.32 10.69
N SER A 610 1.08 -24.20 10.09
CA SER A 610 0.67 -23.81 8.74
C SER A 610 1.14 -24.80 7.68
N LEU A 611 2.42 -25.19 7.73
CA LEU A 611 3.04 -26.20 6.86
C LEU A 611 2.42 -27.61 7.01
N ALA A 612 1.80 -27.91 8.15
CA ALA A 612 1.02 -29.14 8.37
C ALA A 612 -0.45 -29.04 7.88
N GLY A 613 -0.85 -27.91 7.30
CA GLY A 613 -2.20 -27.64 6.81
C GLY A 613 -3.19 -27.21 7.90
N LEU A 614 -2.72 -26.88 9.12
CA LEU A 614 -3.57 -26.44 10.22
C LEU A 614 -3.98 -24.98 10.05
N ARG A 615 -5.24 -24.67 10.37
CA ARG A 615 -5.82 -23.36 10.10
C ARG A 615 -5.48 -22.37 11.19
N ILE A 616 -4.55 -21.46 10.90
CA ILE A 616 -4.28 -20.26 11.70
C ILE A 616 -5.24 -19.14 11.28
N ARG A 617 -5.90 -18.49 12.24
CA ARG A 617 -6.82 -17.36 11.98
C ARG A 617 -6.62 -16.23 12.98
N PRO A 618 -6.01 -15.11 12.55
CA PRO A 618 -5.97 -13.88 13.35
C PRO A 618 -7.39 -13.41 13.68
N VAL A 619 -7.59 -13.03 14.95
CA VAL A 619 -8.72 -12.23 15.39
C VAL A 619 -8.36 -10.77 15.10
N PRO A 620 -9.07 -10.07 14.20
CA PRO A 620 -8.69 -8.71 13.80
C PRO A 620 -9.18 -7.66 14.80
N LYS A 621 -8.84 -7.87 16.08
CA LYS A 621 -9.11 -6.98 17.22
C LYS A 621 -7.94 -7.05 18.19
N PRO A 622 -7.57 -5.94 18.83
CA PRO A 622 -6.62 -5.99 19.92
C PRO A 622 -7.26 -6.72 21.11
N LEU A 623 -6.63 -7.80 21.58
CA LEU A 623 -7.13 -8.60 22.71
C LEU A 623 -6.23 -8.52 23.96
N TYR A 624 -5.07 -7.86 23.87
CA TYR A 624 -4.15 -7.70 24.99
C TYR A 624 -3.21 -6.50 24.80
N TRP A 625 -2.65 -6.08 25.93
CA TRP A 625 -1.49 -5.21 26.02
C TRP A 625 -0.21 -6.02 25.84
N TYR A 626 0.60 -5.64 24.87
CA TYR A 626 1.94 -6.17 24.63
C TYR A 626 3.00 -5.19 25.16
N ARG A 627 3.79 -5.61 26.16
CA ARG A 627 4.80 -4.76 26.80
C ARG A 627 6.12 -4.83 26.04
N SER A 628 6.52 -3.73 25.41
CA SER A 628 7.78 -3.66 24.66
C SER A 628 8.88 -2.97 25.48
N LYS A 629 9.81 -3.74 26.07
CA LYS A 629 11.00 -3.18 26.74
C LYS A 629 12.29 -3.30 25.89
N PRO A 630 13.26 -2.37 26.00
CA PRO A 630 14.54 -2.43 25.27
C PRO A 630 15.37 -3.69 25.50
N ASP A 631 15.30 -4.25 26.71
CA ASP A 631 15.97 -5.47 27.16
C ASP A 631 15.17 -6.76 26.88
N GLY A 632 13.91 -6.62 26.44
CA GLY A 632 13.01 -7.73 26.15
C GLY A 632 13.57 -8.70 25.11
N MET A 633 13.26 -9.99 25.27
CA MET A 633 13.88 -11.09 24.53
C MET A 633 13.82 -10.92 23.00
N PHE A 634 12.74 -10.36 22.46
CA PHE A 634 12.58 -10.03 21.03
C PHE A 634 13.63 -9.02 20.50
N ARG A 635 14.14 -8.13 21.36
CA ARG A 635 15.11 -7.08 21.00
C ARG A 635 16.56 -7.47 21.28
N THR A 636 16.79 -8.39 22.22
CA THR A 636 18.14 -8.74 22.72
C THR A 636 18.66 -10.10 22.24
N SER A 637 17.81 -10.96 21.68
CA SER A 637 18.22 -12.27 21.14
C SER A 637 18.85 -12.17 19.75
N ASN A 638 19.71 -13.15 19.42
CA ASN A 638 20.41 -13.20 18.14
C ASN A 638 19.47 -13.58 16.99
N TRP A 639 19.37 -12.73 15.97
CA TRP A 639 18.49 -12.98 14.83
C TRP A 639 18.89 -14.17 13.96
N TYR A 640 20.18 -14.53 13.85
CA TYR A 640 20.60 -15.73 13.13
C TYR A 640 20.10 -17.00 13.83
N ASP A 641 20.35 -17.10 15.15
CA ASP A 641 19.91 -18.24 15.97
C ASP A 641 18.37 -18.33 16.00
N ASN A 642 17.68 -17.19 15.93
CA ASN A 642 16.23 -17.15 15.82
C ASN A 642 15.67 -17.55 14.44
N ARG A 643 16.40 -17.32 13.34
CA ARG A 643 15.94 -17.71 12.00
C ARG A 643 16.26 -19.16 11.66
N ARG A 644 17.32 -19.74 12.22
CA ARG A 644 17.74 -21.11 11.92
C ARG A 644 16.62 -22.16 12.14
N PRO A 645 15.87 -22.18 13.27
CA PRO A 645 14.77 -23.13 13.45
C PRO A 645 13.58 -22.91 12.50
N ILE A 646 13.28 -21.65 12.17
CA ILE A 646 12.22 -21.32 11.20
C ILE A 646 12.62 -21.86 9.82
N ILE A 647 13.86 -21.61 9.37
CA ILE A 647 14.39 -22.18 8.13
C ILE A 647 14.32 -23.71 8.15
N GLU A 648 14.60 -24.36 9.28
CA GLU A 648 14.51 -25.81 9.40
C GLU A 648 13.08 -26.34 9.27
N ALA A 649 12.09 -25.66 9.87
CA ALA A 649 10.68 -25.99 9.70
C ALA A 649 10.27 -25.91 8.22
N PHE A 650 10.67 -24.85 7.51
CA PHE A 650 10.42 -24.68 6.08
C PHE A 650 11.22 -25.63 5.18
N ARG A 651 12.43 -26.06 5.60
CA ARG A 651 13.28 -27.02 4.88
C ARG A 651 12.76 -28.45 4.98
N SER A 652 12.15 -28.80 6.11
CA SER A 652 11.57 -30.12 6.37
C SER A 652 10.11 -30.23 5.88
N GLY A 653 9.37 -29.12 5.84
CA GLY A 653 8.07 -29.03 5.20
C GLY A 653 8.13 -29.01 3.66
N ARG A 654 7.02 -29.40 3.02
CA ARG A 654 6.74 -29.04 1.62
C ARG A 654 5.55 -28.07 1.64
N PHE A 655 5.65 -26.96 0.91
CA PHE A 655 4.62 -25.93 0.86
C PHE A 655 4.40 -25.44 -0.57
N ASP A 656 3.14 -25.25 -0.93
CA ASP A 656 2.73 -24.91 -2.29
C ASP A 656 3.27 -23.51 -2.71
N ASP A 657 3.46 -22.61 -1.75
CA ASP A 657 3.93 -21.24 -1.96
C ASP A 657 5.44 -21.12 -2.21
N ALA A 658 6.21 -22.23 -2.22
CA ALA A 658 7.66 -22.19 -2.45
C ALA A 658 8.05 -21.49 -3.77
N GLY A 659 7.18 -21.56 -4.78
CA GLY A 659 7.30 -20.79 -6.02
C GLY A 659 7.44 -19.28 -5.81
N LEU A 660 6.70 -18.70 -4.85
CA LEU A 660 6.70 -17.26 -4.56
C LEU A 660 8.04 -16.77 -3.98
N LEU A 661 8.73 -17.62 -3.21
CA LEU A 661 10.07 -17.32 -2.71
C LEU A 661 11.11 -17.26 -3.84
N TYR A 662 11.01 -18.19 -4.81
CA TYR A 662 11.84 -18.14 -6.00
C TYR A 662 11.53 -16.90 -6.84
N GLN A 663 10.25 -16.49 -6.95
CA GLN A 663 9.88 -15.25 -7.64
C GLN A 663 10.57 -14.02 -7.04
N LEU A 664 10.63 -13.87 -5.72
CA LEU A 664 11.31 -12.71 -5.09
C LEU A 664 12.80 -12.63 -5.48
N ALA A 665 13.52 -13.76 -5.44
CA ALA A 665 14.94 -13.81 -5.79
C ALA A 665 15.20 -13.68 -7.30
N ILE A 666 14.31 -14.23 -8.13
CA ILE A 666 14.40 -14.15 -9.59
C ILE A 666 14.03 -12.75 -10.06
N ALA A 667 12.98 -12.12 -9.54
CA ALA A 667 12.50 -10.79 -9.93
C ALA A 667 13.62 -9.73 -9.91
N GLN A 668 14.44 -9.72 -8.84
CA GLN A 668 15.57 -8.79 -8.72
C GLN A 668 16.63 -8.99 -9.82
N ASN A 669 16.88 -10.23 -10.22
CA ASN A 669 17.82 -10.54 -11.30
C ASN A 669 17.20 -10.30 -12.69
N THR A 670 15.98 -10.78 -12.93
CA THR A 670 15.26 -10.63 -14.19
C THR A 670 15.02 -9.17 -14.53
N ALA A 671 14.52 -8.35 -13.60
CA ALA A 671 14.34 -6.92 -13.84
C ALA A 671 15.67 -6.24 -14.20
N ARG A 672 16.77 -6.61 -13.52
CA ARG A 672 18.10 -6.09 -13.86
C ARG A 672 18.55 -6.55 -15.24
N SER A 673 18.42 -7.83 -15.58
CA SER A 673 18.83 -8.40 -16.87
C SER A 673 17.98 -7.93 -18.06
N GLU A 674 16.68 -7.69 -17.87
CA GLU A 674 15.82 -7.07 -18.90
C GLU A 674 16.25 -5.63 -19.17
N ILE A 675 16.44 -4.83 -18.11
CA ILE A 675 16.94 -3.46 -18.20
C ILE A 675 18.34 -3.44 -18.84
N GLU A 676 19.27 -4.28 -18.37
CA GLU A 676 20.63 -4.40 -18.91
C GLU A 676 20.61 -4.81 -20.39
N SER A 677 19.85 -5.84 -20.78
CA SER A 677 19.81 -6.33 -22.17
C SER A 677 19.15 -5.34 -23.14
N ALA A 678 18.04 -4.69 -22.76
CA ALA A 678 17.43 -3.65 -23.58
C ALA A 678 18.37 -2.45 -23.75
N ARG A 679 19.06 -2.05 -22.67
CA ARG A 679 20.02 -0.95 -22.68
C ARG A 679 21.31 -1.30 -23.42
N GLU A 680 21.77 -2.55 -23.39
CA GLU A 680 22.93 -3.02 -24.16
C GLU A 680 22.71 -2.84 -25.66
N ASN A 681 21.53 -3.20 -26.18
CA ASN A 681 21.18 -2.97 -27.58
C ASN A 681 21.27 -1.48 -27.98
N LEU A 682 20.89 -0.56 -27.08
CA LEU A 682 21.05 0.88 -27.28
C LEU A 682 22.51 1.33 -27.13
N ARG A 683 23.25 0.75 -26.17
CA ARG A 683 24.65 1.07 -25.83
C ARG A 683 25.63 0.70 -26.94
N TYR A 684 25.45 -0.46 -27.56
CA TYR A 684 26.31 -0.95 -28.65
C TYR A 684 26.02 -0.28 -29.99
N THR A 685 24.94 0.52 -30.10
CA THR A 685 24.59 1.27 -31.30
C THR A 685 24.85 2.77 -31.07
N PRO A 686 25.96 3.37 -31.54
CA PRO A 686 26.31 4.76 -31.20
C PRO A 686 25.24 5.80 -31.55
N ALA A 687 24.44 5.55 -32.59
CA ALA A 687 23.31 6.40 -32.99
C ALA A 687 22.17 6.45 -31.95
N TYR A 688 22.11 5.49 -31.02
CA TYR A 688 21.04 5.34 -30.03
C TYR A 688 21.40 5.80 -28.61
N ARG A 689 22.55 6.44 -28.42
CA ARG A 689 22.97 6.97 -27.10
C ARG A 689 21.91 7.87 -26.45
N LYS A 690 21.28 8.76 -27.22
CA LYS A 690 20.17 9.63 -26.77
C LYS A 690 18.96 8.85 -26.20
N TYR A 691 18.65 7.67 -26.76
CA TYR A 691 17.58 6.81 -26.26
C TYR A 691 17.99 6.07 -24.98
N LEU A 692 19.28 5.72 -24.84
CA LEU A 692 19.83 5.12 -23.62
C LEU A 692 19.76 6.10 -22.45
N GLU A 693 20.17 7.35 -22.67
CA GLU A 693 20.09 8.44 -21.67
C GLU A 693 18.64 8.70 -21.22
N LEU A 694 17.67 8.66 -22.15
CA LEU A 694 16.25 8.77 -21.83
C LEU A 694 15.73 7.64 -20.91
N CYS A 695 16.35 6.45 -20.92
CA CYS A 695 15.91 5.33 -20.07
C CYS A 695 16.26 5.51 -18.59
N ASP A 696 17.25 6.36 -18.27
CA ASP A 696 17.63 6.71 -16.89
C ASP A 696 16.70 7.74 -16.25
N LEU A 697 15.92 8.47 -17.05
CA LEU A 697 14.99 9.48 -16.57
C LEU A 697 13.65 8.86 -16.12
N GLU A 698 12.90 9.59 -15.29
CA GLU A 698 11.53 9.22 -14.95
C GLU A 698 10.58 9.54 -16.13
N PRO A 699 9.77 8.58 -16.65
CA PRO A 699 9.20 8.65 -18.00
C PRO A 699 8.36 9.89 -18.35
N ASN A 700 7.72 10.50 -17.35
CA ASN A 700 6.87 11.68 -17.54
C ASN A 700 7.41 12.92 -16.81
N SER A 701 8.69 12.90 -16.43
CA SER A 701 9.37 14.10 -15.93
C SER A 701 9.64 15.08 -17.07
N ASP A 702 9.66 16.38 -16.76
CA ASP A 702 9.94 17.45 -17.71
C ASP A 702 11.27 17.21 -18.46
N ALA A 703 12.27 16.65 -17.77
CA ALA A 703 13.53 16.23 -18.35
C ALA A 703 13.36 15.10 -19.39
N ALA A 704 12.53 14.09 -19.12
CA ALA A 704 12.23 13.02 -20.06
C ALA A 704 11.41 13.51 -21.26
N ILE A 705 10.41 14.37 -21.03
CA ILE A 705 9.60 14.97 -22.10
C ILE A 705 10.45 15.88 -22.99
N GLY A 706 11.30 16.74 -22.41
CA GLY A 706 12.25 17.58 -23.14
C GLY A 706 13.27 16.77 -23.95
N SER A 707 13.83 15.72 -23.35
CA SER A 707 14.71 14.77 -24.06
C SER A 707 14.00 14.06 -25.21
N LEU A 708 12.77 13.58 -24.99
CA LEU A 708 11.93 12.95 -26.01
C LEU A 708 11.61 13.91 -27.17
N ALA A 709 11.30 15.18 -26.87
CA ALA A 709 11.06 16.22 -27.88
C ALA A 709 12.33 16.55 -28.67
N ALA A 710 13.50 16.63 -28.02
CA ALA A 710 14.79 16.82 -28.69
C ALA A 710 15.13 15.64 -29.62
N ILE A 711 14.85 14.40 -29.19
CA ILE A 711 14.99 13.19 -30.02
C ILE A 711 14.05 13.25 -31.22
N ALA A 712 12.80 13.70 -31.05
CA ALA A 712 11.84 13.88 -32.13
C ALA A 712 12.31 14.93 -33.16
N LEU A 713 12.81 16.09 -32.71
CA LEU A 713 13.43 17.09 -33.61
C LEU A 713 14.61 16.50 -34.40
N ALA A 714 15.54 15.84 -33.70
CA ALA A 714 16.72 15.22 -34.30
C ALA A 714 16.40 14.04 -35.25
N THR A 715 15.17 13.52 -35.24
CA THR A 715 14.68 12.45 -36.14
C THR A 715 13.75 12.98 -37.23
N GLY A 716 13.69 14.30 -37.42
CA GLY A 716 12.88 14.93 -38.48
C GLY A 716 11.38 14.97 -38.18
N ARG A 717 11.00 14.99 -36.89
CA ARG A 717 9.61 14.94 -36.42
C ARG A 717 9.24 16.20 -35.59
N PRO A 718 9.29 17.41 -36.18
CA PRO A 718 9.05 18.67 -35.46
C PRO A 718 7.61 18.80 -34.95
N ASP A 719 6.60 18.33 -35.72
CA ASP A 719 5.19 18.31 -35.32
C ASP A 719 5.01 17.59 -33.96
N THR A 720 5.71 16.48 -33.77
CA THR A 720 5.69 15.65 -32.56
C THR A 720 6.35 16.36 -31.38
N ALA A 721 7.49 17.01 -31.61
CA ALA A 721 8.21 17.76 -30.59
C ALA A 721 7.41 18.98 -30.10
N ALA A 722 6.77 19.71 -31.02
CA ALA A 722 5.86 20.80 -30.68
C ALA A 722 4.71 20.30 -29.79
N THR A 723 4.04 19.20 -30.17
CA THR A 723 2.92 18.64 -29.38
C THR A 723 3.35 18.17 -27.98
N LEU A 724 4.58 17.66 -27.83
CA LEU A 724 5.13 17.26 -26.53
C LEU A 724 5.41 18.46 -25.62
N LEU A 725 5.89 19.58 -26.18
CA LEU A 725 6.24 20.80 -25.43
C LEU A 725 5.04 21.75 -25.22
N GLU A 726 4.02 21.69 -26.07
CA GLU A 726 2.77 22.47 -25.93
C GLU A 726 1.95 22.05 -24.69
N GLY A 727 2.24 20.89 -24.09
CA GLY A 727 1.64 20.45 -22.83
C GLY A 727 2.09 21.26 -21.60
N ASP A 728 3.21 21.97 -21.67
CA ASP A 728 3.90 22.60 -20.51
C ASP A 728 3.65 24.10 -20.34
N ALA A 729 2.73 24.70 -21.10
CA ALA A 729 2.40 26.14 -21.01
C ALA A 729 1.76 26.59 -19.66
N ALA A 730 1.76 25.73 -18.64
CA ALA A 730 1.23 25.99 -17.31
C ALA A 730 2.09 25.41 -16.16
N LYS A 731 3.43 25.42 -16.28
CA LYS A 731 4.37 25.30 -15.14
C LYS A 731 5.81 25.70 -15.51
N THR A 732 6.06 26.99 -15.66
CA THR A 732 7.43 27.53 -15.55
C THR A 732 7.64 28.05 -14.14
N ASP A 733 8.46 27.38 -13.34
CA ASP A 733 9.41 28.05 -12.45
C ASP A 733 10.55 27.11 -12.04
N GLU A 734 11.74 27.70 -11.99
CA GLU A 734 13.09 27.17 -11.77
C GLU A 734 13.25 25.99 -10.79
N ASP A 735 13.90 24.90 -11.23
CA ASP A 735 15.25 24.55 -10.73
C ASP A 735 15.97 23.40 -11.45
N THR A 736 17.26 23.63 -11.77
CA THR A 736 18.22 22.56 -12.11
C THR A 736 18.92 22.10 -10.82
N PRO A 737 18.89 20.81 -10.45
CA PRO A 737 19.61 20.34 -9.25
C PRO A 737 21.07 20.02 -9.58
N ASP A 738 21.98 20.88 -9.14
CA ASP A 738 23.42 20.58 -9.12
C ASP A 738 23.78 19.96 -7.77
N GLU A 739 23.48 18.66 -7.63
CA GLU A 739 23.77 17.88 -6.43
C GLU A 739 25.05 17.05 -6.64
N THR A 740 26.13 17.46 -5.98
CA THR A 740 27.37 16.70 -5.94
C THR A 740 27.37 15.74 -4.76
N ASP A 741 26.98 14.49 -5.02
CA ASP A 741 27.20 13.38 -4.11
C ASP A 741 28.71 13.08 -3.99
N GLY A 742 29.21 13.09 -2.76
CA GLY A 742 30.55 12.61 -2.44
C GLY A 742 30.63 11.09 -2.56
N ALA A 743 31.78 10.58 -3.01
CA ALA A 743 32.03 9.13 -3.14
C ALA A 743 32.00 8.36 -1.80
N ASP A 744 31.82 9.06 -0.68
CA ASP A 744 31.67 8.57 0.69
C ASP A 744 30.22 8.55 1.20
N GLY A 745 29.22 8.85 0.35
CA GLY A 745 27.81 8.94 0.77
C GLY A 745 27.47 10.23 1.53
N SER A 746 28.26 11.29 1.32
CA SER A 746 28.01 12.63 1.83
C SER A 746 27.37 13.54 0.77
N ARG A 747 26.36 14.32 1.17
CA ARG A 747 25.60 15.24 0.32
C ARG A 747 25.67 16.65 0.88
N SER A 748 26.24 17.57 0.12
CA SER A 748 26.31 18.99 0.51
C SER A 748 24.99 19.70 0.17
N LEU A 749 24.46 20.53 1.06
CA LEU A 749 23.23 21.29 0.79
C LEU A 749 23.50 22.42 -0.21
N ALA A 750 22.89 22.32 -1.40
CA ALA A 750 22.95 23.34 -2.44
C ALA A 750 22.12 24.59 -2.09
N PHE A 751 22.37 25.71 -2.78
CA PHE A 751 21.68 26.99 -2.56
C PHE A 751 20.14 26.86 -2.52
N GLN A 752 19.56 26.02 -3.38
CA GLN A 752 18.11 25.83 -3.45
C GLN A 752 17.51 25.08 -2.24
N ALA A 753 18.32 24.32 -1.51
CA ALA A 753 17.94 23.83 -0.18
C ALA A 753 18.00 24.94 0.86
N LEU A 754 19.03 25.80 0.81
CA LEU A 754 19.25 26.88 1.77
C LEU A 754 18.26 28.04 1.61
N ARG A 755 17.72 28.31 0.41
CA ARG A 755 16.66 29.33 0.20
C ARG A 755 15.33 29.01 0.90
N SER A 756 15.14 27.77 1.35
CA SER A 756 14.00 27.38 2.19
C SER A 756 14.08 27.90 3.64
N ALA A 757 15.18 28.57 4.00
CA ALA A 757 15.41 29.04 5.35
C ALA A 757 14.36 30.07 5.80
N ARG A 758 13.63 29.80 6.89
CA ARG A 758 12.65 30.72 7.49
C ARG A 758 13.08 31.17 8.88
N LEU A 759 12.99 32.47 9.13
CA LEU A 759 13.27 33.06 10.44
C LEU A 759 12.19 32.62 11.45
N LEU A 760 12.60 31.93 12.52
CA LEU A 760 11.73 31.41 13.58
C LEU A 760 11.61 32.36 14.78
N THR A 761 11.87 33.66 14.60
CA THR A 761 11.91 34.59 15.73
C THR A 761 11.24 35.92 15.37
N PRO A 762 10.21 36.38 16.13
CA PRO A 762 9.45 37.58 15.81
C PRO A 762 10.16 38.88 16.22
N ARG A 763 11.49 38.96 16.09
CA ARG A 763 12.26 40.17 16.44
C ARG A 763 12.26 41.15 15.28
N VAL A 764 12.08 42.43 15.59
CA VAL A 764 12.14 43.53 14.63
C VAL A 764 13.51 44.18 14.74
N SER A 765 14.21 44.32 13.61
CA SER A 765 15.54 44.93 13.54
C SER A 765 15.68 45.71 12.24
N ASP A 766 16.40 46.83 12.29
CA ASP A 766 16.63 47.71 11.13
C ASP A 766 17.47 47.05 10.01
N LEU A 767 18.12 45.91 10.30
CA LEU A 767 18.93 45.15 9.35
C LEU A 767 18.51 43.66 9.33
N PRO A 768 18.47 42.98 8.15
CA PRO A 768 17.91 41.63 8.02
C PRO A 768 18.57 40.58 8.92
N LEU A 769 17.77 39.90 9.76
CA LEU A 769 18.26 38.95 10.78
C LEU A 769 18.68 37.59 10.21
N LEU A 770 18.15 37.23 9.05
CA LEU A 770 18.53 36.07 8.24
C LEU A 770 18.90 36.56 6.84
N LEU A 771 20.04 36.10 6.32
CA LEU A 771 20.45 36.26 4.93
C LEU A 771 20.96 34.90 4.42
N VAL A 772 20.64 34.56 3.18
CA VAL A 772 21.14 33.37 2.48
C VAL A 772 21.99 33.86 1.32
N ALA A 773 23.27 33.52 1.29
CA ALA A 773 24.17 33.89 0.20
C ALA A 773 24.05 32.89 -0.98
N ARG A 774 24.46 33.30 -2.18
CA ARG A 774 24.60 32.42 -3.35
C ARG A 774 26.01 31.82 -3.40
N ASP A 775 26.17 30.76 -4.20
CA ASP A 775 27.41 29.98 -4.37
C ASP A 775 27.95 29.41 -3.04
N ASP A 776 29.27 29.30 -2.83
CA ASP A 776 29.94 28.79 -1.61
C ASP A 776 29.66 29.63 -0.31
N GLY A 777 28.68 30.53 -0.36
CA GLY A 777 28.14 31.25 0.79
C GLY A 777 26.86 30.59 1.29
N GLY A 778 26.86 30.11 2.54
CA GLY A 778 25.68 29.54 3.17
C GLY A 778 24.82 30.57 3.91
N ILE A 779 24.44 30.24 5.14
CA ILE A 779 23.43 30.98 5.91
C ILE A 779 24.08 31.92 6.93
N PHE A 780 23.66 33.18 6.89
CA PHE A 780 24.07 34.23 7.81
C PHE A 780 22.92 34.53 8.78
N LEU A 781 23.19 34.37 10.08
CA LEU A 781 22.27 34.77 11.15
C LEU A 781 22.90 35.93 11.92
N ARG A 782 22.22 37.08 11.96
CA ARG A 782 22.60 38.22 12.81
C ARG A 782 21.97 38.02 14.20
N PRO A 783 22.76 38.03 15.29
CA PRO A 783 22.21 37.99 16.63
C PRO A 783 21.40 39.26 16.96
N HIS A 784 20.48 39.16 17.93
CA HIS A 784 19.66 40.27 18.40
C HIS A 784 19.89 40.53 19.89
N LEU A 785 19.89 41.80 20.32
CA LEU A 785 20.10 42.17 21.73
C LEU A 785 19.04 41.51 22.64
N ASP A 786 17.77 41.62 22.26
CA ASP A 786 16.63 41.10 23.04
C ASP A 786 16.47 39.56 23.06
N GLY A 787 17.37 38.79 22.45
CA GLY A 787 17.32 37.32 22.54
C GLY A 787 17.93 36.53 21.37
N PRO A 788 17.74 35.19 21.38
CA PRO A 788 18.20 34.32 20.31
C PRO A 788 17.48 34.60 19.00
N ILE A 789 18.17 34.33 17.90
CA ILE A 789 17.69 34.35 16.51
C ILE A 789 17.90 32.96 15.93
N ALA A 790 16.84 32.36 15.39
CA ALA A 790 16.86 31.03 14.83
C ALA A 790 16.22 31.00 13.44
N ALA A 791 16.61 30.02 12.62
CA ALA A 791 15.98 29.71 11.34
C ALA A 791 15.83 28.20 11.15
N SER A 792 14.67 27.76 10.65
CA SER A 792 14.47 26.40 10.14
C SER A 792 14.91 26.32 8.68
N LEU A 793 15.39 25.14 8.26
CA LEU A 793 15.42 24.73 6.87
C LEU A 793 14.18 23.88 6.63
N ASP A 794 13.19 24.41 5.92
CA ASP A 794 11.86 23.81 5.75
C ASP A 794 11.82 22.67 4.71
N GLN A 795 12.97 22.07 4.40
CA GLN A 795 13.05 20.83 3.61
C GLN A 795 12.94 19.58 4.50
N GLN A 796 12.32 18.55 3.94
CA GLN A 796 12.19 17.24 4.56
C GLN A 796 13.45 16.40 4.33
N PHE A 797 14.36 16.36 5.30
CA PHE A 797 15.61 15.62 5.16
C PHE A 797 15.43 14.10 5.33
N PRO A 798 16.18 13.25 4.60
CA PRO A 798 15.91 11.81 4.56
C PRO A 798 16.06 11.10 5.91
N PRO A 799 15.19 10.12 6.23
CA PRO A 799 15.18 9.41 7.53
C PRO A 799 16.46 8.62 7.86
N PHE A 800 17.28 8.29 6.86
CA PHE A 800 18.53 7.53 7.02
C PHE A 800 19.75 8.40 7.36
N PHE A 801 19.58 9.72 7.42
CA PHE A 801 20.61 10.68 7.77
C PHE A 801 21.23 10.42 9.16
N ARG A 802 22.57 10.57 9.28
CA ARG A 802 23.31 10.25 10.52
C ARG A 802 24.04 11.41 11.16
N ARG A 803 24.72 12.24 10.37
CA ARG A 803 25.67 13.24 10.88
C ARG A 803 25.60 14.52 10.05
N LEU A 804 25.19 15.62 10.68
CA LEU A 804 25.30 16.97 10.11
C LEU A 804 26.67 17.51 10.44
N GLU A 805 27.34 18.07 9.44
CA GLU A 805 28.51 18.89 9.66
C GLU A 805 28.30 20.29 9.11
N ALA A 806 28.51 21.29 9.96
CA ALA A 806 28.45 22.69 9.59
C ALA A 806 29.83 23.33 9.73
N ALA A 807 30.32 23.95 8.66
CA ALA A 807 31.46 24.85 8.71
C ALA A 807 30.96 26.27 9.07
N VAL A 808 31.32 26.76 10.26
CA VAL A 808 30.82 28.03 10.80
C VAL A 808 31.97 28.98 11.12
N GLU A 809 31.90 30.21 10.63
CA GLU A 809 32.78 31.31 11.01
C GLU A 809 32.03 32.25 11.98
N VAL A 810 32.62 32.53 13.14
CA VAL A 810 31.93 33.12 14.31
C VAL A 810 32.83 34.14 15.03
N ALA A 811 32.24 35.16 15.66
CA ALA A 811 32.88 36.05 16.63
C ALA A 811 32.46 35.72 18.10
N HIS A 812 33.29 36.08 19.09
CA HIS A 812 33.30 35.64 20.52
C HIS A 812 32.44 36.55 21.45
N SER A 813 31.75 36.15 22.55
CA SER A 813 31.32 34.85 23.14
C SER A 813 30.58 35.03 24.52
N ASN A 814 30.11 33.92 25.12
CA ASN A 814 29.87 33.59 26.56
C ASN A 814 28.44 33.67 27.14
N ALA A 815 27.81 32.50 27.32
CA ALA A 815 26.57 32.30 28.10
C ALA A 815 26.48 30.88 28.71
N PRO A 816 25.71 30.63 29.79
CA PRO A 816 25.58 29.33 30.45
C PRO A 816 24.48 28.45 29.83
N ALA A 817 24.57 27.13 30.06
CA ALA A 817 23.73 26.13 29.40
C ALA A 817 22.21 26.18 29.71
N ILE A 818 21.80 26.81 30.82
CA ILE A 818 20.39 26.82 31.25
C ILE A 818 19.49 27.70 30.38
N ASP A 819 20.04 28.78 29.80
CA ASP A 819 19.29 29.72 28.95
C ASP A 819 18.85 29.10 27.61
N PHE A 820 19.44 27.98 27.19
CA PHE A 820 19.07 27.30 25.94
C PHE A 820 17.74 26.54 26.05
N GLY A 821 17.40 26.03 27.24
CA GLY A 821 16.09 25.43 27.49
C GLY A 821 14.93 26.42 27.30
N LEU A 822 15.22 27.72 27.34
CA LEU A 822 14.27 28.81 27.11
C LEU A 822 14.29 29.34 25.67
N ALA A 823 15.28 28.96 24.85
CA ALA A 823 15.45 29.47 23.48
C ALA A 823 14.65 28.69 22.42
N LEU A 824 14.14 27.51 22.75
CA LEU A 824 13.47 26.59 21.82
C LEU A 824 11.93 26.72 21.78
N THR A 825 11.34 27.81 22.30
CA THR A 825 9.87 27.97 22.32
C THR A 825 9.34 28.84 21.17
N ARG A 826 8.58 28.22 20.25
CA ARG A 826 7.80 28.79 19.12
C ARG A 826 8.52 29.02 17.77
N PRO A 827 8.33 28.12 16.79
CA PRO A 827 7.57 28.45 15.59
C PRO A 827 6.06 28.45 15.95
N ASP A 828 5.47 29.65 16.06
CA ASP A 828 4.03 29.95 16.27
C ASP A 828 3.35 29.39 17.55
N ARG A 829 3.76 28.24 18.09
CA ARG A 829 3.22 27.51 19.26
C ARG A 829 4.29 27.20 20.30
N ILE A 830 3.97 27.31 21.60
CA ILE A 830 4.93 27.02 22.69
C ILE A 830 5.24 25.53 22.64
N ILE A 831 6.53 25.26 22.50
CA ILE A 831 7.16 23.94 22.63
C ILE A 831 7.39 23.74 24.13
N ASP A 832 6.92 22.63 24.69
CA ASP A 832 7.21 22.26 26.07
C ASP A 832 8.42 21.33 26.04
N TRP A 833 9.60 21.86 26.34
CA TRP A 833 10.85 21.11 26.17
C TRP A 833 10.96 19.86 27.05
N GLN A 834 10.17 19.73 28.12
CA GLN A 834 10.12 18.48 28.90
C GLN A 834 9.24 17.40 28.25
N GLN A 835 8.30 17.77 27.40
CA GLN A 835 7.50 16.85 26.59
C GLN A 835 8.12 16.62 25.19
N ASP A 836 8.64 17.68 24.54
CA ASP A 836 9.16 17.61 23.18
C ASP A 836 10.57 17.00 23.08
N ILE A 837 11.41 17.05 24.12
CA ILE A 837 12.65 16.22 24.16
C ILE A 837 12.32 14.71 24.16
N ALA A 838 11.13 14.33 24.65
CA ALA A 838 10.67 12.95 24.60
C ALA A 838 10.01 12.56 23.26
N GLN A 839 9.58 13.54 22.44
CA GLN A 839 8.88 13.28 21.17
C GLN A 839 9.68 13.66 19.90
N GLN A 840 10.74 14.46 20.00
CA GLN A 840 11.66 14.75 18.89
C GLN A 840 13.10 14.38 19.26
N THR A 841 13.79 13.67 18.36
CA THR A 841 15.23 13.41 18.53
C THR A 841 16.05 14.57 18.01
N ILE A 842 16.33 15.51 18.92
CA ILE A 842 17.18 16.68 18.67
C ILE A 842 18.65 16.25 18.78
N ALA A 843 19.33 16.15 17.63
CA ALA A 843 20.79 16.03 17.62
C ALA A 843 21.43 17.42 17.79
N PHE A 844 21.86 17.72 19.03
CA PHE A 844 22.63 18.93 19.33
C PHE A 844 24.13 18.64 19.25
N SER A 845 24.89 19.46 18.49
CA SER A 845 26.35 19.32 18.34
C SER A 845 27.17 19.69 19.58
N GLY A 846 26.52 20.17 20.65
CA GLY A 846 27.19 20.84 21.76
C GLY A 846 27.51 22.31 21.45
N TRP A 847 27.98 23.02 22.47
CA TRP A 847 28.52 24.37 22.35
C TRP A 847 30.01 24.32 22.02
N THR A 848 30.47 25.18 21.11
CA THR A 848 31.91 25.46 20.92
C THR A 848 32.24 26.89 21.35
N ALA A 849 33.31 27.06 22.12
CA ALA A 849 33.78 28.37 22.54
C ALA A 849 34.82 28.91 21.55
N VAL A 850 34.43 29.89 20.74
CA VAL A 850 35.22 30.42 19.62
C VAL A 850 36.16 31.53 20.09
N ARG A 851 37.29 31.15 20.71
CA ARG A 851 38.26 32.10 21.30
C ARG A 851 38.97 32.98 20.26
N ASP A 852 39.15 32.48 19.05
CA ASP A 852 39.92 33.14 17.99
C ASP A 852 38.99 33.85 16.99
N LYS A 853 39.31 35.12 16.67
CA LYS A 853 38.50 35.94 15.75
C LYS A 853 38.63 35.42 14.31
N PHE A 854 37.49 35.25 13.63
CA PHE A 854 37.41 34.80 12.23
C PHE A 854 37.97 33.38 11.97
N ALA A 855 38.14 32.57 13.02
CA ALA A 855 38.44 31.16 12.86
C ALA A 855 37.23 30.39 12.32
N ARG A 856 37.50 29.37 11.50
CA ARG A 856 36.48 28.45 10.99
C ARG A 856 36.36 27.26 11.92
N HIS A 857 35.16 27.01 12.42
CA HIS A 857 34.84 25.90 13.31
C HIS A 857 33.99 24.87 12.58
N ARG A 858 34.20 23.58 12.89
CA ARG A 858 33.37 22.47 12.41
C ARG A 858 32.44 22.05 13.54
N LEU A 859 31.16 22.33 13.40
CA LEU A 859 30.13 21.77 14.28
C LEU A 859 29.68 20.43 13.71
N VAL A 860 29.57 19.41 14.57
CA VAL A 860 29.15 18.06 14.18
C VAL A 860 27.99 17.62 15.06
N ALA A 861 26.81 17.45 14.49
CA ALA A 861 25.64 16.91 15.17
C ALA A 861 25.37 15.49 14.67
N SER A 862 25.29 14.50 15.57
CA SER A 862 25.11 13.09 15.20
C SER A 862 23.87 12.48 15.84
N LEU A 863 23.07 11.81 15.02
CA LEU A 863 21.84 11.11 15.41
C LEU A 863 22.18 9.69 15.89
N ARG A 864 21.99 9.44 17.20
CA ARG A 864 22.29 8.14 17.81
C ARG A 864 21.31 7.02 17.41
N VAL A 865 20.14 7.37 16.87
CA VAL A 865 19.05 6.45 16.50
C VAL A 865 18.57 6.82 15.09
N ARG A 866 18.13 5.83 14.29
CA ARG A 866 17.51 6.07 12.97
C ARG A 866 16.03 6.39 13.16
N HIS A 867 15.55 7.48 12.57
CA HIS A 867 14.14 7.87 12.59
C HIS A 867 13.50 7.53 11.24
N LYS A 868 12.18 7.30 11.21
CA LYS A 868 11.44 7.00 9.97
C LYS A 868 10.69 8.21 9.40
N THR A 869 10.64 9.30 10.16
CA THR A 869 10.08 10.59 9.77
C THR A 869 11.17 11.46 9.14
N PRO A 870 10.82 12.36 8.21
CA PRO A 870 11.73 13.43 7.81
C PRO A 870 12.16 14.26 9.01
N LEU A 871 13.37 14.80 8.95
CA LEU A 871 13.93 15.68 9.98
C LEU A 871 13.94 17.11 9.49
N SER A 872 13.81 18.07 10.42
CA SER A 872 14.02 19.49 10.18
C SER A 872 15.33 19.94 10.81
N ILE A 873 16.09 20.80 10.11
CA ILE A 873 17.33 21.38 10.63
C ILE A 873 17.01 22.79 11.15
N ILE A 874 17.38 23.09 12.39
CA ILE A 874 17.27 24.43 12.98
C ILE A 874 18.67 24.96 13.26
N LEU A 875 18.97 26.14 12.73
CA LEU A 875 20.19 26.90 13.00
C LEU A 875 19.84 28.02 13.98
N ALA A 876 20.64 28.24 15.03
CA ALA A 876 20.36 29.25 16.04
C ALA A 876 21.63 29.96 16.52
N VAL A 877 21.48 31.25 16.84
CA VAL A 877 22.53 32.16 17.32
C VAL A 877 21.93 33.07 18.40
N ARG A 878 22.70 33.44 19.42
CA ARG A 878 22.26 34.41 20.45
C ARG A 878 23.32 35.47 20.66
N PHE A 879 22.89 36.71 20.92
CA PHE A 879 23.78 37.77 21.38
C PHE A 879 24.20 37.51 22.83
N ALA A 880 25.49 37.60 23.12
CA ALA A 880 26.02 37.62 24.48
C ALA A 880 26.60 39.01 24.75
N GLU A 881 26.14 39.68 25.80
CA GLU A 881 26.63 41.00 26.17
C GLU A 881 28.12 40.95 26.54
N ILE A 882 28.91 41.81 25.92
CA ILE A 882 30.31 42.08 26.29
C ILE A 882 30.44 43.60 26.44
N PRO A 883 31.12 44.13 27.48
CA PRO A 883 31.25 45.57 27.72
C PRO A 883 31.77 46.43 26.55
N ASN A 884 32.36 45.81 25.51
CA ASN A 884 33.00 46.49 24.38
C ASN A 884 32.27 46.31 23.03
N GLY A 885 30.99 45.89 23.02
CA GLY A 885 30.01 46.33 22.02
C GLY A 885 30.12 45.91 20.54
N PHE A 886 30.85 44.84 20.18
CA PHE A 886 30.89 44.36 18.77
C PHE A 886 29.87 43.23 18.50
N PRO A 887 29.11 43.28 17.38
CA PRO A 887 28.07 42.29 17.06
C PRO A 887 28.64 40.94 16.63
N THR A 888 28.01 39.88 17.15
CA THR A 888 28.49 38.49 17.17
C THR A 888 28.04 37.69 15.94
N ASN A 889 28.31 38.16 14.72
CA ASN A 889 27.82 37.49 13.50
C ASN A 889 28.29 36.02 13.40
N ALA A 890 27.39 35.13 12.97
CA ALA A 890 27.71 33.74 12.66
C ALA A 890 27.34 33.41 11.21
N PHE A 891 28.28 32.80 10.48
CA PHE A 891 28.11 32.44 9.08
C PHE A 891 28.33 30.93 8.87
N PHE A 892 27.25 30.21 8.64
CA PHE A 892 27.20 28.77 8.39
C PHE A 892 27.47 28.52 6.90
N ARG A 893 28.75 28.48 6.49
CA ARG A 893 29.14 28.44 5.08
C ARG A 893 28.71 27.18 4.33
N LYS A 894 28.96 26.01 4.92
CA LYS A 894 28.69 24.71 4.28
C LYS A 894 28.01 23.80 5.28
N LEU A 895 26.90 23.20 4.85
CA LEU A 895 26.15 22.17 5.56
C LEU A 895 26.27 20.88 4.77
N THR A 896 26.98 19.89 5.31
CA THR A 896 27.14 18.57 4.69
C THR A 896 26.38 17.53 5.49
N LEU A 897 25.54 16.76 4.79
CA LEU A 897 24.83 15.62 5.34
C LEU A 897 25.63 14.33 5.07
N PHE A 898 25.89 13.53 6.10
CA PHE A 898 26.48 12.19 5.96
C PHE A 898 25.44 11.10 6.29
N SER A 899 25.45 10.01 5.50
CA SER A 899 24.44 8.95 5.51
C SER A 899 25.00 7.54 5.80
N ASP A 900 25.74 7.40 6.91
CA ASP A 900 26.33 6.12 7.39
C ASP A 900 25.30 4.99 7.76
#